data_AF-A0A6L9Q9T7-F1
#
_entry.id   AF-A0A6L9Q9T7-F1
#
_cell.length_a   1.000
_cell.length_b   1.000
_cell.length_c   1.000
_cell.angle_alpha   90.00
_cell.angle_beta   90.00
_cell.angle_gamma   90.00
#
_symmetry.space_group_name_H-M   'P 1'
#
loop_
_entity.id
_entity.type
_entity.pdbx_description
1 polymer ?
#
loop_
_entity_poly.entity_id
_entity_poly.type
_entity_poly.pdbx_seq_one_letter_code
_entity_poly.pdbx_strand_id
1 'polypeptide(L)'
;MAGDGDRILSEDRLRGVLDLFERLRERPKWRLRERLRPLLLLLGPGRATAHAAEMLKSRCEDERAPVSHIAADTPATDVAGVLREAKRELSQPSSRARGEPGLRFPLLEMALWLRDLREIRLAGDRPVPRGASSAERENHQLVRRLTHPPVGDNENARRRELNRVIRRRGRDVLRDLEEVRSRPATFLSFLEQIAPIGIAVVALISAGTAAALDLASAVLAAVIGVAFVTVQIVARTRGWYGVRRFGWFLRQPYVDRDSTGFLGFALGVFDPRPVEPDDHGEQLDLLLVAAFLEDLRRNYRRDYRRAAWARVRYPVLIFEHLSARHPGVAFVELMERVRADCQASDRVSGFDPLIVVAGVDPNAPAGDEPSAPRLLDRLSEAVRVDLSSGEPQSVIAARGLWDRYTREQRRVGALGSRRELRVDITRDPGGDLPPVRPVRRRPRLAHPALPWIAMVAVAAASITVISVQVVKYCSPFGIRRMANGECVGITDGSFRFGEDSGGKNNDNRLNAVLDRIEALNDHVKESGKPYATVVYLGPVTADPSIENRRIDLLAGVQGELIGLAIAQKRFNDAAEGDDLRLRVLIANAGAKFRYAVHVARQIRRLALEDRSIVAVTGFEQSRRQTQEAIRLLAKSALPLVGTANSYDGTALLDGDAGFSPYYFRLASPNERTAEHAAYWARHGDVGGRKVDDAVVIYDGDPDDLYSRNLAADFEKAFRPGKALMRPYKNPGELNKAVREACQDQPDMFYYAGRSDEFRSFVNVLELSCPKRPLVMADDEIAKYVSDNADEIGRKDTFDLYFTPLAAREAWTWRWIGDQAPQTFYSDYDPAVRAMTDKDTGRDVAPGQRPSITRAAVAYDAVTLLATVASKVYWQEKALPSAGSVFAALNDPDHDVLRNGASGVLRFSSRSTGHQVLDKPVLLATIKPDGTTEVKQVCGRLIAGAQGKASCPPGDGKDGAAAQ
;
A
#
# COMPACT_ATOMS: atom_id res chain seq x y z
N MET A 1 -26.29 63.14 55.47
CA MET A 1 -25.24 63.05 54.41
C MET A 1 -24.76 61.60 54.41
N ALA A 2 -25.22 60.78 53.46
CA ALA A 2 -24.72 59.42 53.28
C ALA A 2 -23.35 59.51 52.61
N GLY A 3 -22.32 58.93 53.23
CA GLY A 3 -20.94 58.98 52.75
C GLY A 3 -20.77 58.27 51.41
N ASP A 4 -19.87 58.80 50.60
CA ASP A 4 -19.53 58.43 49.21
C ASP A 4 -19.04 56.96 49.01
N GLY A 5 -19.10 56.11 50.05
CA GLY A 5 -18.52 54.77 50.10
C GLY A 5 -19.42 53.61 49.64
N ASP A 6 -20.72 53.84 49.41
CA ASP A 6 -21.71 52.78 49.10
C ASP A 6 -22.15 52.77 47.62
N ARG A 7 -21.40 53.46 46.76
CA ARG A 7 -21.76 53.68 45.34
C ARG A 7 -21.34 52.48 44.49
N ILE A 8 -22.32 51.77 43.91
CA ILE A 8 -22.08 50.71 42.92
C ILE A 8 -21.45 51.35 41.66
N LEU A 9 -20.24 50.93 41.30
CA LEU A 9 -19.55 51.42 40.10
C LEU A 9 -20.13 50.79 38.83
N SER A 10 -20.24 51.58 37.76
CA SER A 10 -20.65 51.08 36.44
C SER A 10 -19.55 50.21 35.79
N GLU A 11 -19.92 49.40 34.79
CA GLU A 11 -18.98 48.55 34.04
C GLU A 11 -17.79 49.33 33.47
N ASP A 12 -18.04 50.55 32.97
CA ASP A 12 -16.98 51.43 32.44
C ASP A 12 -15.95 51.81 33.49
N ARG A 13 -16.36 51.98 34.74
CA ARG A 13 -15.46 52.27 35.86
C ARG A 13 -14.74 51.02 36.37
N LEU A 14 -15.25 49.81 36.12
CA LEU A 14 -14.61 48.55 36.50
C LEU A 14 -13.79 47.91 35.36
N ARG A 15 -13.75 48.55 34.18
CA ARG A 15 -13.08 48.04 32.98
C ARG A 15 -11.63 47.61 33.23
N GLY A 16 -10.86 48.38 34.00
CA GLY A 16 -9.46 48.02 34.32
C GLY A 16 -9.34 46.74 35.16
N VAL A 17 -10.29 46.49 36.06
CA VAL A 17 -10.36 45.27 36.88
C VAL A 17 -10.76 44.07 36.03
N LEU A 18 -11.72 44.25 35.12
CA LEU A 18 -12.14 43.25 34.15
C LEU A 18 -10.97 42.84 33.24
N ASP A 19 -10.23 43.82 32.70
CA ASP A 19 -9.06 43.55 31.85
C ASP A 19 -7.92 42.85 32.60
N LEU A 20 -7.68 43.21 33.87
CA LEU A 20 -6.72 42.50 34.72
C LEU A 20 -7.14 41.04 34.92
N PHE A 21 -8.41 40.80 35.25
CA PHE A 21 -8.97 39.47 35.40
C PHE A 21 -8.81 38.62 34.14
N GLU A 22 -9.07 39.20 32.97
CA GLU A 22 -8.88 38.54 31.67
C GLU A 22 -7.45 38.04 31.45
N ARG A 23 -6.46 38.86 31.82
CA ARG A 23 -5.03 38.51 31.71
C ARG A 23 -4.64 37.40 32.69
N LEU A 24 -5.19 37.43 33.91
CA LEU A 24 -4.91 36.41 34.92
C LEU A 24 -5.41 35.03 34.47
N ARG A 25 -6.58 34.98 33.82
CA ARG A 25 -7.22 33.75 33.32
C ARG A 25 -6.69 33.25 31.99
N GLU A 26 -5.88 34.01 31.26
CA GLU A 26 -5.28 33.54 30.01
C GLU A 26 -4.19 32.49 30.25
N ARG A 27 -4.29 31.38 29.51
CA ARG A 27 -3.30 30.30 29.54
C ARG A 27 -2.15 30.53 28.53
N PRO A 28 -0.88 30.52 28.98
CA PRO A 28 0.27 30.76 28.11
C PRO A 28 0.48 29.64 27.07
N LYS A 29 1.06 29.95 25.90
CA LYS A 29 1.25 28.98 24.79
C LYS A 29 2.14 27.77 25.14
N TRP A 30 3.14 27.98 25.99
CA TRP A 30 4.21 27.02 26.29
C TRP A 30 4.17 26.60 27.75
N ARG A 31 4.46 25.33 28.03
CA ARG A 31 4.49 24.77 29.39
C ARG A 31 5.50 25.50 30.31
N LEU A 32 6.63 25.94 29.76
CA LEU A 32 7.66 26.71 30.47
C LEU A 32 7.17 28.05 31.04
N ARG A 33 6.02 28.56 30.59
CA ARG A 33 5.41 29.81 31.06
C ARG A 33 4.24 29.58 32.03
N GLU A 34 3.89 28.34 32.34
CA GLU A 34 2.88 28.04 33.36
C GLU A 34 3.44 28.38 34.75
N ARG A 35 2.72 29.23 35.51
CA ARG A 35 3.13 29.77 36.81
C ARG A 35 1.98 29.62 37.82
N LEU A 36 2.29 29.74 39.11
CA LEU A 36 1.26 29.88 40.14
C LEU A 36 0.47 31.17 39.93
N ARG A 37 -0.83 31.10 40.19
CA ARG A 37 -1.75 32.22 40.03
C ARG A 37 -1.81 33.04 41.32
N PRO A 38 -1.92 34.38 41.23
CA PRO A 38 -2.13 35.21 42.40
C PRO A 38 -3.57 35.11 42.92
N LEU A 39 -3.76 35.49 44.18
CA LEU A 39 -5.07 35.78 44.76
C LEU A 39 -5.47 37.21 44.37
N LEU A 40 -6.63 37.38 43.72
CA LEU A 40 -7.17 38.71 43.40
C LEU A 40 -8.14 39.13 44.51
N LEU A 41 -7.79 40.18 45.25
CA LEU A 41 -8.60 40.73 46.34
C LEU A 41 -9.29 42.01 45.87
N LEU A 42 -10.63 41.98 45.86
CA LEU A 42 -11.47 43.14 45.56
C LEU A 42 -11.82 43.84 46.87
N LEU A 43 -11.25 45.03 47.10
CA LEU A 43 -11.43 45.77 48.35
C LEU A 43 -12.61 46.72 48.25
N GLY A 44 -13.60 46.56 49.11
CA GLY A 44 -14.79 47.41 49.15
C GLY A 44 -15.90 46.82 50.02
N PRO A 45 -17.01 47.56 50.20
CA PRO A 45 -18.17 47.05 50.93
C PRO A 45 -18.81 45.86 50.20
N GLY A 46 -19.46 44.96 50.96
CA GLY A 46 -19.97 43.69 50.42
C GLY A 46 -20.90 43.81 49.20
N ARG A 47 -21.70 44.88 49.11
CA ARG A 47 -22.55 45.15 47.93
C ARG A 47 -21.74 45.44 46.67
N ALA A 48 -20.67 46.21 46.80
CA ALA A 48 -19.79 46.55 45.68
C ALA A 48 -18.98 45.32 45.21
N THR A 49 -18.48 44.50 46.16
CA THR A 49 -17.72 43.29 45.83
C THR A 49 -18.60 42.22 45.21
N ALA A 50 -19.84 42.05 45.68
CA ALA A 50 -20.82 41.15 45.07
C ALA A 50 -21.17 41.55 43.63
N HIS A 51 -21.38 42.85 43.37
CA HIS A 51 -21.65 43.33 42.01
C HIS A 51 -20.46 43.06 41.06
N ALA A 52 -19.23 43.31 41.52
CA ALA A 52 -18.04 43.00 40.74
C ALA A 52 -17.89 41.49 40.50
N ALA A 53 -18.15 40.65 41.52
CA ALA A 53 -18.11 39.19 41.40
C ALA A 53 -19.07 38.65 40.34
N GLU A 54 -20.32 39.16 40.29
CA GLU A 54 -21.30 38.73 39.29
C GLU A 54 -20.89 39.14 37.86
N MET A 55 -20.29 40.32 37.67
CA MET A 55 -19.73 40.71 36.36
C MET A 55 -18.57 39.79 35.93
N LEU A 56 -17.68 39.42 36.84
CA LEU A 56 -16.58 38.49 36.54
C LEU A 56 -17.09 37.10 36.18
N LYS A 57 -18.16 36.64 36.84
CA LYS A 57 -18.85 35.37 36.56
C LYS A 57 -19.50 35.41 35.18
N SER A 58 -20.28 36.44 34.87
CA SER A 58 -20.92 36.62 33.55
C SER A 58 -19.89 36.57 32.41
N ARG A 59 -18.72 37.21 32.58
CA ARG A 59 -17.60 37.14 31.62
C ARG A 59 -17.00 35.74 31.46
N CYS A 60 -17.09 34.88 32.48
CA CYS A 60 -16.70 33.48 32.36
C CYS A 60 -17.75 32.67 31.61
N GLU A 61 -19.04 32.87 31.90
CA GLU A 61 -20.15 32.16 31.29
C GLU A 61 -20.30 32.48 29.79
N ASP A 62 -20.13 33.75 29.39
CA ASP A 62 -20.16 34.18 27.98
C ASP A 62 -19.10 33.48 27.13
N GLU A 63 -17.90 33.26 27.69
CA GLU A 63 -16.82 32.52 27.05
C GLU A 63 -16.90 31.01 27.25
N ARG A 64 -17.87 30.52 28.04
CA ARG A 64 -18.01 29.13 28.50
C ARG A 64 -16.71 28.62 29.16
N ALA A 65 -16.07 29.48 29.93
CA ALA A 65 -14.90 29.17 30.74
C ALA A 65 -15.33 28.56 32.08
N PRO A 66 -14.55 27.65 32.69
CA PRO A 66 -14.92 27.06 33.97
C PRO A 66 -14.87 28.08 35.11
N VAL A 67 -16.02 28.33 35.74
CA VAL A 67 -16.17 29.23 36.89
C VAL A 67 -16.97 28.56 38.00
N SER A 68 -16.62 28.88 39.24
CA SER A 68 -17.47 28.67 40.41
C SER A 68 -17.62 29.99 41.15
N HIS A 69 -18.84 30.27 41.59
CA HIS A 69 -19.28 31.49 42.24
C HIS A 69 -19.95 31.15 43.58
N ILE A 70 -19.27 31.46 44.67
CA ILE A 70 -19.72 31.19 46.03
C ILE A 70 -20.23 32.49 46.63
N ALA A 71 -21.53 32.55 46.87
CA ALA A 71 -22.23 33.70 47.44
C ALA A 71 -21.92 33.89 48.93
N ALA A 72 -22.04 35.12 49.42
CA ALA A 72 -21.71 35.45 50.82
C ALA A 72 -22.62 34.75 51.86
N ASP A 73 -23.83 34.37 51.46
CA ASP A 73 -24.86 33.68 52.26
C ASP A 73 -24.94 32.17 51.98
N THR A 74 -24.01 31.63 51.18
CA THR A 74 -23.99 30.21 50.82
C THR A 74 -23.93 29.34 52.09
N PRO A 75 -24.72 28.26 52.21
CA PRO A 75 -24.80 27.42 53.42
C PRO A 75 -23.56 26.53 53.67
N ALA A 76 -22.39 26.86 53.09
CA ALA A 76 -21.18 26.12 53.35
C ALA A 76 -20.77 26.33 54.81
N THR A 77 -20.96 25.30 55.63
CA THR A 77 -20.59 25.32 57.05
C THR A 77 -19.09 25.08 57.26
N ASP A 78 -18.39 24.55 56.25
CA ASP A 78 -16.98 24.14 56.32
C ASP A 78 -16.29 24.16 54.94
N VAL A 79 -14.99 23.83 54.91
CA VAL A 79 -14.15 23.76 53.70
C VAL A 79 -14.63 22.68 52.71
N ALA A 80 -15.21 21.57 53.17
CA ALA A 80 -15.77 20.56 52.26
C ALA A 80 -17.03 21.07 51.54
N GLY A 81 -17.85 21.88 52.20
CA GLY A 81 -18.97 22.58 51.57
C GLY A 81 -18.51 23.46 50.40
N VAL A 82 -17.48 24.28 50.62
CA VAL A 82 -16.84 25.11 49.58
C VAL A 82 -16.34 24.25 48.41
N LEU A 83 -15.67 23.13 48.68
CA LEU A 83 -15.14 22.24 47.65
C LEU A 83 -16.23 21.48 46.87
N ARG A 84 -17.32 21.07 47.54
CA ARG A 84 -18.48 20.43 46.90
C ARG A 84 -19.15 21.39 45.90
N GLU A 85 -19.31 22.65 46.30
CA GLU A 85 -19.87 23.69 45.43
C GLU A 85 -18.93 23.99 44.25
N ALA A 86 -17.64 24.21 44.53
CA ALA A 86 -16.64 24.44 43.50
C ALA A 86 -16.59 23.30 42.47
N LYS A 87 -16.59 22.04 42.92
CA LYS A 87 -16.68 20.86 42.04
C LYS A 87 -17.96 20.90 41.20
N ARG A 88 -19.12 21.18 41.83
CA ARG A 88 -20.43 21.18 41.17
C ARG A 88 -20.44 22.15 40.00
N GLU A 89 -20.07 23.41 40.22
CA GLU A 89 -20.12 24.47 39.21
C GLU A 89 -19.04 24.34 38.14
N LEU A 90 -17.81 23.97 38.54
CA LEU A 90 -16.69 23.78 37.60
C LEU A 90 -16.90 22.59 36.66
N SER A 91 -17.76 21.63 37.04
CA SER A 91 -18.06 20.44 36.21
C SER A 91 -19.30 20.59 35.32
N GLN A 92 -20.04 21.69 35.41
CA GLN A 92 -21.28 21.88 34.64
C GLN A 92 -21.04 21.95 33.11
N PRO A 93 -22.02 21.53 32.29
CA PRO A 93 -21.94 21.66 30.83
C PRO A 93 -21.90 23.12 30.32
N SER A 94 -22.48 24.06 31.05
CA SER A 94 -22.42 25.51 30.83
C SER A 94 -20.99 26.05 30.94
N SER A 95 -20.22 25.48 31.86
CA SER A 95 -18.83 25.81 32.20
C SER A 95 -17.78 25.22 31.23
N ARG A 96 -18.16 24.86 29.99
CA ARG A 96 -17.22 24.36 28.97
C ARG A 96 -17.56 24.76 27.54
N ALA A 97 -16.52 25.12 26.78
CA ALA A 97 -16.65 25.42 25.35
C ALA A 97 -16.80 24.15 24.48
N ARG A 98 -17.49 24.26 23.33
CA ARG A 98 -17.84 23.13 22.44
C ARG A 98 -16.59 22.33 22.03
N GLY A 99 -16.57 21.01 22.24
CA GLY A 99 -15.42 20.14 21.94
C GLY A 99 -14.37 20.03 23.06
N GLU A 100 -14.54 20.69 24.21
CA GLU A 100 -13.72 20.43 25.40
C GLU A 100 -14.35 19.37 26.33
N PRO A 101 -13.55 18.45 26.89
CA PRO A 101 -14.03 17.55 27.93
C PRO A 101 -14.37 18.34 29.20
N GLY A 102 -15.38 17.90 29.96
CA GLY A 102 -15.69 18.48 31.28
C GLY A 102 -14.56 18.27 32.29
N LEU A 103 -14.46 19.14 33.30
CA LEU A 103 -13.54 18.95 34.43
C LEU A 103 -14.01 17.78 35.29
N ARG A 104 -13.08 16.88 35.64
CA ARG A 104 -13.37 15.69 36.44
C ARG A 104 -12.59 15.71 37.75
N PHE A 105 -13.25 15.34 38.85
CA PHE A 105 -12.70 15.40 40.21
C PHE A 105 -12.69 14.06 40.97
N PRO A 106 -12.13 12.98 40.40
CA PRO A 106 -12.19 11.65 41.01
C PRO A 106 -11.40 11.49 42.32
N LEU A 107 -10.35 12.29 42.55
CA LEU A 107 -9.61 12.26 43.82
C LEU A 107 -10.40 13.00 44.91
N LEU A 108 -10.93 14.18 44.59
CA LEU A 108 -11.75 14.93 45.54
C LEU A 108 -12.99 14.13 45.98
N GLU A 109 -13.66 13.46 45.05
CA GLU A 109 -14.80 12.58 45.37
C GLU A 109 -14.45 11.48 46.37
N MET A 110 -13.27 10.88 46.23
CA MET A 110 -12.81 9.85 47.15
C MET A 110 -12.51 10.43 48.54
N ALA A 111 -11.89 11.61 48.60
CA ALA A 111 -11.55 12.26 49.85
C ALA A 111 -12.79 12.80 50.59
N LEU A 112 -13.76 13.37 49.86
CA LEU A 112 -15.06 13.78 50.42
C LEU A 112 -15.83 12.58 51.01
N TRP A 113 -15.83 11.46 50.30
CA TRP A 113 -16.45 10.23 50.80
C TRP A 113 -15.80 9.73 52.10
N LEU A 114 -14.46 9.80 52.22
CA LEU A 114 -13.78 9.45 53.48
C LEU A 114 -14.17 10.39 54.62
N ARG A 115 -14.34 11.68 54.35
CA ARG A 115 -14.85 12.64 55.34
C ARG A 115 -16.28 12.32 55.76
N ASP A 116 -17.18 12.06 54.82
CA ASP A 116 -18.57 11.70 55.11
C ASP A 116 -18.63 10.48 56.05
N LEU A 117 -17.77 9.49 55.80
CA LEU A 117 -17.66 8.32 56.66
C LEU A 117 -17.12 8.64 58.07
N ARG A 118 -16.17 9.58 58.18
CA ARG A 118 -15.68 10.08 59.48
C ARG A 118 -16.79 10.77 60.27
N GLU A 119 -17.56 11.64 59.62
CA GLU A 119 -18.68 12.37 60.22
C GLU A 119 -19.77 11.42 60.69
N ILE A 120 -20.11 10.41 59.88
CA ILE A 120 -21.05 9.35 60.26
C ILE A 120 -20.55 8.58 61.50
N ARG A 121 -19.25 8.28 61.59
CA ARG A 121 -18.66 7.63 62.76
C ARG A 121 -18.71 8.53 64.00
N LEU A 122 -18.30 9.79 63.88
CA LEU A 122 -18.32 10.78 64.98
C LEU A 122 -19.73 11.04 65.50
N ALA A 123 -20.74 10.96 64.62
CA ALA A 123 -22.14 11.06 65.01
C ALA A 123 -22.64 9.86 65.85
N GLY A 124 -21.88 8.76 65.91
CA GLY A 124 -22.19 7.57 66.71
C GLY A 124 -23.43 6.80 66.23
N ASP A 125 -24.17 6.22 67.17
CA ASP A 125 -25.37 5.40 66.88
C ASP A 125 -26.63 6.19 66.52
N ARG A 126 -26.50 7.46 66.12
CA ARG A 126 -27.64 8.26 65.66
C ARG A 126 -28.37 7.56 64.50
N PRO A 127 -29.72 7.54 64.50
CA PRO A 127 -30.48 6.92 63.43
C PRO A 127 -30.23 7.66 62.11
N VAL A 128 -30.21 6.89 61.01
CA VAL A 128 -30.03 7.44 59.66
C VAL A 128 -31.09 8.53 59.41
N PRO A 129 -30.72 9.72 58.89
CA PRO A 129 -31.67 10.81 58.65
C PRO A 129 -32.86 10.36 57.78
N ARG A 130 -34.08 10.84 58.10
CA ARG A 130 -35.35 10.43 57.45
C ARG A 130 -35.47 10.78 55.95
N GLY A 131 -34.46 11.39 55.34
CA GLY A 131 -34.35 11.68 53.90
C GLY A 131 -33.08 11.14 53.24
N ALA A 132 -32.29 10.29 53.92
CA ALA A 132 -31.00 9.85 53.41
C ALA A 132 -31.13 9.08 52.08
N SER A 133 -30.27 9.44 51.13
CA SER A 133 -30.09 8.78 49.83
C SER A 133 -29.67 7.31 50.00
N SER A 134 -29.84 6.50 48.95
CA SER A 134 -29.39 5.10 48.97
C SER A 134 -27.88 4.97 49.27
N ALA A 135 -27.08 5.91 48.78
CA ALA A 135 -25.64 5.95 49.02
C ALA A 135 -25.30 6.29 50.48
N GLU A 136 -26.01 7.25 51.08
CA GLU A 136 -25.83 7.59 52.50
C GLU A 136 -26.22 6.42 53.42
N ARG A 137 -27.32 5.71 53.12
CA ARG A 137 -27.72 4.50 53.88
C ARG A 137 -26.65 3.41 53.81
N GLU A 138 -26.06 3.20 52.64
CA GLU A 138 -24.95 2.24 52.45
C GLU A 138 -23.70 2.68 53.23
N ASN A 139 -23.40 3.98 53.26
CA ASN A 139 -22.30 4.54 54.06
C ASN A 139 -22.54 4.32 55.57
N HIS A 140 -23.75 4.58 56.09
CA HIS A 140 -24.09 4.29 57.49
C HIS A 140 -23.96 2.79 57.84
N GLN A 141 -24.39 1.90 56.95
CA GLN A 141 -24.20 0.45 57.13
C GLN A 141 -22.73 0.03 57.08
N LEU A 142 -21.94 0.67 56.20
CA LEU A 142 -20.50 0.44 56.09
C LEU A 142 -19.78 0.84 57.38
N VAL A 143 -20.01 2.05 57.88
CA VAL A 143 -19.42 2.51 59.15
C VAL A 143 -19.77 1.55 60.28
N ARG A 144 -21.05 1.18 60.43
CA ARG A 144 -21.48 0.21 61.46
C ARG A 144 -20.75 -1.13 61.38
N ARG A 145 -20.55 -1.68 60.17
CA ARG A 145 -19.80 -2.94 59.97
C ARG A 145 -18.31 -2.82 60.32
N LEU A 146 -17.73 -1.64 60.13
CA LEU A 146 -16.31 -1.39 60.39
C LEU A 146 -16.05 -1.05 61.87
N THR A 147 -16.98 -0.38 62.54
CA THR A 147 -16.89 -0.02 63.97
C THR A 147 -17.34 -1.14 64.90
N HIS A 148 -18.34 -1.94 64.50
CA HIS A 148 -18.88 -3.08 65.26
C HIS A 148 -18.80 -4.38 64.44
N PRO A 149 -17.60 -4.98 64.28
CA PRO A 149 -17.45 -6.19 63.48
C PRO A 149 -18.14 -7.40 64.17
N PRO A 150 -18.82 -8.29 63.41
CA PRO A 150 -19.34 -9.54 63.97
C PRO A 150 -18.18 -10.44 64.42
N VAL A 151 -18.23 -10.87 65.69
CA VAL A 151 -17.35 -11.82 66.43
C VAL A 151 -16.11 -12.33 65.70
N GLY A 152 -14.94 -11.90 66.18
CA GLY A 152 -13.60 -12.32 65.73
C GLY A 152 -12.72 -11.12 65.37
N ASP A 153 -12.20 -10.41 66.37
CA ASP A 153 -11.41 -9.19 66.16
C ASP A 153 -10.06 -9.50 65.51
N ASN A 154 -9.99 -9.27 64.20
CA ASN A 154 -8.74 -9.37 63.46
C ASN A 154 -8.66 -8.12 62.58
N GLU A 155 -7.71 -7.23 62.86
CA GLU A 155 -7.44 -6.00 62.10
C GLU A 155 -7.36 -6.28 60.58
N ASN A 156 -6.88 -7.49 60.22
CA ASN A 156 -6.81 -8.01 58.87
C ASN A 156 -8.16 -8.21 58.17
N ALA A 157 -9.25 -8.45 58.91
CA ALA A 157 -10.61 -8.57 58.36
C ALA A 157 -11.18 -7.18 58.02
N ARG A 158 -11.01 -6.20 58.92
CA ARG A 158 -11.36 -4.79 58.69
C ARG A 158 -10.59 -4.21 57.49
N ARG A 159 -9.28 -4.48 57.42
CA ARG A 159 -8.43 -4.14 56.26
C ARG A 159 -8.94 -4.73 54.94
N ARG A 160 -9.32 -6.02 54.93
CA ARG A 160 -9.81 -6.70 53.72
C ARG A 160 -11.15 -6.15 53.24
N GLU A 161 -12.09 -5.91 54.15
CA GLU A 161 -13.40 -5.38 53.79
C GLU A 161 -13.31 -3.92 53.30
N LEU A 162 -12.54 -3.08 54.01
CA LEU A 162 -12.28 -1.70 53.57
C LEU A 162 -11.61 -1.65 52.20
N ASN A 163 -10.61 -2.49 51.94
CA ASN A 163 -9.95 -2.58 50.63
C ASN A 163 -10.93 -3.03 49.52
N ARG A 164 -11.85 -3.95 49.84
CA ARG A 164 -12.88 -4.40 48.91
C ARG A 164 -13.85 -3.26 48.56
N VAL A 165 -14.27 -2.48 49.54
CA VAL A 165 -15.17 -1.34 49.34
C VAL A 165 -14.47 -0.21 48.58
N ILE A 166 -13.24 0.16 48.94
CA ILE A 166 -12.44 1.16 48.21
C ILE A 166 -12.26 0.76 46.73
N ARG A 167 -11.99 -0.52 46.45
CA ARG A 167 -11.88 -1.04 45.07
C ARG A 167 -13.22 -1.06 44.32
N ARG A 168 -14.33 -1.27 45.02
CA ARG A 168 -15.68 -1.20 44.44
C ARG A 168 -16.05 0.25 44.13
N ARG A 169 -15.92 1.14 45.11
CA ARG A 169 -16.18 2.58 44.97
C ARG A 169 -15.27 3.24 43.93
N GLY A 170 -13.99 2.85 43.85
CA GLY A 170 -13.09 3.30 42.79
C GLY A 170 -13.57 2.92 41.38
N ARG A 171 -14.30 1.80 41.23
CA ARG A 171 -14.97 1.42 39.96
C ARG A 171 -16.27 2.18 39.76
N ASP A 172 -17.06 2.37 40.82
CA ASP A 172 -18.36 3.06 40.73
C ASP A 172 -18.18 4.56 40.47
N VAL A 173 -17.22 5.24 41.11
CA VAL A 173 -16.87 6.64 40.81
C VAL A 173 -16.41 6.80 39.35
N LEU A 174 -15.75 5.79 38.77
CA LEU A 174 -15.40 5.80 37.34
C LEU A 174 -16.62 5.58 36.44
N ARG A 175 -17.58 4.76 36.88
CA ARG A 175 -18.80 4.41 36.15
C ARG A 175 -19.86 5.52 36.19
N ASP A 176 -20.06 6.17 37.33
CA ASP A 176 -20.96 7.32 37.49
C ASP A 176 -20.47 8.53 36.65
N LEU A 177 -19.14 8.66 36.47
CA LEU A 177 -18.55 9.62 35.54
C LEU A 177 -18.71 9.24 34.06
N GLU A 178 -19.11 8.01 33.74
CA GLU A 178 -19.41 7.52 32.38
C GLU A 178 -20.91 7.47 32.06
N GLU A 179 -21.80 7.40 33.06
CA GLU A 179 -23.27 7.27 32.87
C GLU A 179 -24.00 8.58 32.49
N VAL A 180 -23.33 9.75 32.50
CA VAL A 180 -23.93 11.00 32.00
C VAL A 180 -23.88 11.07 30.46
N ARG A 181 -24.93 10.55 29.80
CA ARG A 181 -25.49 10.88 28.46
C ARG A 181 -24.52 11.15 27.28
N SER A 182 -23.28 10.67 27.33
CA SER A 182 -22.24 11.01 26.33
C SER A 182 -21.33 9.84 25.94
N ARG A 183 -21.90 8.62 25.90
CA ARG A 183 -21.25 7.43 25.31
C ARG A 183 -20.61 7.70 23.93
N PRO A 184 -21.27 8.37 22.96
CA PRO A 184 -20.64 8.60 21.65
C PRO A 184 -19.52 9.65 21.70
N ALA A 185 -19.62 10.70 22.51
CA ALA A 185 -18.59 11.74 22.58
C ALA A 185 -17.29 11.25 23.27
N THR A 186 -17.45 10.40 24.28
CA THR A 186 -16.33 9.76 24.96
C THR A 186 -15.64 8.76 24.02
N PHE A 187 -16.44 7.94 23.30
CA PHE A 187 -15.97 7.01 22.28
C PHE A 187 -15.24 7.70 21.11
N LEU A 188 -15.77 8.82 20.61
CA LEU A 188 -15.14 9.66 19.58
C LEU A 188 -13.82 10.28 20.07
N SER A 189 -13.77 10.78 21.30
CA SER A 189 -12.53 11.33 21.88
C SER A 189 -11.43 10.27 22.08
N PHE A 190 -11.82 9.00 22.25
CA PHE A 190 -10.92 7.85 22.35
C PHE A 190 -10.44 7.38 20.97
N LEU A 191 -11.33 7.35 19.97
CA LEU A 191 -10.97 7.05 18.57
C LEU A 191 -10.04 8.12 17.97
N GLU A 192 -10.27 9.40 18.27
CA GLU A 192 -9.43 10.54 17.85
C GLU A 192 -7.95 10.43 18.26
N GLN A 193 -7.62 9.62 19.27
CA GLN A 193 -6.26 9.51 19.81
C GLN A 193 -5.45 8.32 19.28
N ILE A 194 -6.10 7.26 18.80
CA ILE A 194 -5.44 5.97 18.54
C ILE A 194 -5.71 5.44 17.13
N ALA A 195 -6.93 5.60 16.61
CA ALA A 195 -7.30 5.13 15.27
C ALA A 195 -6.40 5.68 14.14
N PRO A 196 -5.97 6.95 14.15
CA PRO A 196 -5.11 7.49 13.08
C PRO A 196 -3.72 6.82 13.03
N ILE A 197 -3.18 6.37 14.16
CA ILE A 197 -1.86 5.72 14.22
C ILE A 197 -1.98 4.27 13.74
N GLY A 198 -3.01 3.54 14.21
CA GLY A 198 -3.26 2.17 13.76
C GLY A 198 -3.55 2.11 12.25
N ILE A 199 -4.38 3.02 11.75
CA ILE A 199 -4.73 3.08 10.33
C ILE A 199 -3.56 3.60 9.49
N ALA A 200 -2.77 4.57 9.97
CA ALA A 200 -1.57 5.01 9.24
C ALA A 200 -0.50 3.92 9.17
N VAL A 201 -0.32 3.12 10.22
CA VAL A 201 0.59 1.98 10.20
C VAL A 201 0.08 0.90 9.24
N VAL A 202 -1.22 0.58 9.26
CA VAL A 202 -1.83 -0.35 8.30
C VAL A 202 -1.74 0.19 6.87
N ALA A 203 -1.92 1.49 6.65
CA ALA A 203 -1.83 2.16 5.34
C ALA A 203 -0.38 2.25 4.82
N LEU A 204 0.60 2.51 5.69
CA LEU A 204 2.02 2.52 5.35
C LEU A 204 2.54 1.11 5.08
N ILE A 205 2.11 0.13 5.88
CA ILE A 205 2.42 -1.27 5.63
C ILE A 205 1.77 -1.70 4.33
N SER A 206 0.48 -1.46 4.09
CA SER A 206 -0.18 -1.83 2.83
C SER A 206 0.38 -1.10 1.59
N ALA A 207 0.77 0.17 1.70
CA ALA A 207 1.42 0.90 0.60
C ALA A 207 2.87 0.45 0.34
N GLY A 208 3.60 0.00 1.37
CA GLY A 208 4.95 -0.56 1.24
C GLY A 208 4.99 -2.05 0.89
N THR A 209 3.96 -2.81 1.26
CA THR A 209 3.88 -4.27 1.06
C THR A 209 3.10 -4.69 -0.19
N ALA A 210 2.36 -3.77 -0.83
CA ALA A 210 1.81 -3.97 -2.18
C ALA A 210 2.88 -4.21 -3.27
N ALA A 211 4.16 -4.11 -2.93
CA ALA A 211 5.28 -4.37 -3.83
C ALA A 211 5.96 -5.73 -3.62
N ALA A 212 5.56 -6.58 -2.65
CA ALA A 212 6.38 -7.75 -2.30
C ALA A 212 5.70 -9.12 -2.12
N LEU A 213 4.54 -9.32 -1.46
CA LEU A 213 4.08 -10.70 -1.16
C LEU A 213 2.56 -10.90 -1.01
N ASP A 214 2.19 -12.16 -1.22
CA ASP A 214 0.91 -12.89 -1.19
C ASP A 214 -0.24 -12.32 -0.32
N LEU A 215 -1.49 -12.52 -0.75
CA LEU A 215 -2.75 -12.02 -0.15
C LEU A 215 -2.85 -12.32 1.37
N ALA A 216 -2.24 -13.42 1.82
CA ALA A 216 -2.15 -13.82 3.21
C ALA A 216 -1.45 -12.78 4.11
N SER A 217 -0.44 -12.08 3.58
CA SER A 217 0.35 -11.07 4.30
C SER A 217 -0.46 -9.81 4.57
N ALA A 218 -1.30 -9.41 3.62
CA ALA A 218 -2.21 -8.27 3.76
C ALA A 218 -3.28 -8.54 4.83
N VAL A 219 -3.81 -9.77 4.85
CA VAL A 219 -4.75 -10.21 5.91
C VAL A 219 -4.06 -10.24 7.26
N LEU A 220 -2.84 -10.76 7.36
CA LEU A 220 -2.08 -10.79 8.62
C LEU A 220 -1.80 -9.38 9.15
N ALA A 221 -1.40 -8.44 8.28
CA ALA A 221 -1.19 -7.04 8.66
C ALA A 221 -2.48 -6.36 9.15
N ALA A 222 -3.61 -6.63 8.49
CA ALA A 222 -4.91 -6.15 8.91
C ALA A 222 -5.32 -6.73 10.28
N VAL A 223 -5.11 -8.03 10.49
CA VAL A 223 -5.37 -8.72 11.76
C VAL A 223 -4.49 -8.18 12.89
N ILE A 224 -3.19 -7.97 12.65
CA ILE A 224 -2.27 -7.37 13.62
C ILE A 224 -2.70 -5.93 13.97
N GLY A 225 -3.10 -5.14 12.97
CA GLY A 225 -3.63 -3.79 13.17
C GLY A 225 -4.90 -3.77 14.02
N VAL A 226 -5.85 -4.65 13.73
CA VAL A 226 -7.10 -4.80 14.50
C VAL A 226 -6.82 -5.32 15.90
N ALA A 227 -5.94 -6.30 16.07
CA ALA A 227 -5.55 -6.85 17.36
C ALA A 227 -4.87 -5.79 18.24
N PHE A 228 -3.95 -4.99 17.69
CA PHE A 228 -3.29 -3.91 18.40
C PHE A 228 -4.29 -2.84 18.88
N VAL A 229 -5.23 -2.43 18.02
CA VAL A 229 -6.32 -1.49 18.39
C VAL A 229 -7.19 -2.08 19.49
N THR A 230 -7.57 -3.35 19.37
CA THR A 230 -8.43 -4.05 20.34
C THR A 230 -7.75 -4.19 21.70
N VAL A 231 -6.47 -4.58 21.74
CA VAL A 231 -5.68 -4.68 22.99
C VAL A 231 -5.53 -3.31 23.66
N GLN A 232 -5.28 -2.24 22.90
CA GLN A 232 -5.21 -0.88 23.46
C GLN A 232 -6.55 -0.39 24.01
N ILE A 233 -7.66 -0.72 23.34
CA ILE A 233 -9.02 -0.44 23.82
C ILE A 233 -9.29 -1.21 25.12
N VAL A 234 -9.02 -2.52 25.16
CA VAL A 234 -9.27 -3.37 26.33
C VAL A 234 -8.38 -2.97 27.51
N ALA A 235 -7.09 -2.71 27.30
CA ALA A 235 -6.15 -2.30 28.34
C ALA A 235 -6.47 -0.94 28.98
N ARG A 236 -7.19 -0.05 28.26
CA ARG A 236 -7.60 1.27 28.77
C ARG A 236 -9.03 1.32 29.29
N THR A 237 -9.93 0.45 28.83
CA THR A 237 -11.33 0.39 29.29
C THR A 237 -11.50 -0.57 30.47
N ARG A 238 -10.76 -1.68 30.55
CA ARG A 238 -10.70 -2.48 31.79
C ARG A 238 -9.83 -1.75 32.82
N GLY A 239 -10.38 -1.56 34.02
CA GLY A 239 -9.90 -0.71 35.12
C GLY A 239 -8.50 -0.98 35.73
N TRP A 240 -7.55 -1.52 34.96
CA TRP A 240 -6.15 -1.72 35.37
C TRP A 240 -5.44 -0.39 35.72
N TYR A 241 -5.88 0.74 35.15
CA TYR A 241 -5.43 2.08 35.51
C TYR A 241 -6.09 2.68 36.77
N GLY A 242 -7.20 2.11 37.26
CA GLY A 242 -7.90 2.62 38.45
C GLY A 242 -7.06 2.49 39.72
N VAL A 243 -6.34 1.38 39.86
CA VAL A 243 -5.45 1.13 41.02
C VAL A 243 -4.21 2.03 41.01
N ARG A 244 -3.67 2.38 39.82
CA ARG A 244 -2.56 3.35 39.70
C ARG A 244 -2.99 4.80 39.98
N ARG A 245 -4.25 5.19 39.72
CA ARG A 245 -4.74 6.58 39.93
C ARG A 245 -4.85 6.97 41.40
N PHE A 246 -5.27 6.05 42.27
CA PHE A 246 -5.37 6.28 43.72
C PHE A 246 -4.04 6.12 44.46
N GLY A 247 -3.00 5.60 43.80
CA GLY A 247 -1.63 5.60 44.33
C GLY A 247 -1.06 7.01 44.58
N TRP A 248 -1.76 8.07 44.16
CA TRP A 248 -1.45 9.45 44.54
C TRP A 248 -1.67 9.71 46.04
N PHE A 249 -2.72 9.13 46.64
CA PHE A 249 -3.01 9.31 48.06
C PHE A 249 -1.88 8.77 48.96
N LEU A 250 -1.24 7.66 48.55
CA LEU A 250 -0.09 7.04 49.24
C LEU A 250 1.16 7.93 49.30
N ARG A 251 1.17 9.06 48.59
CA ARG A 251 2.34 9.94 48.44
C ARG A 251 2.12 11.32 49.05
N GLN A 252 0.97 11.54 49.70
CA GLN A 252 0.66 12.83 50.30
C GLN A 252 1.32 12.97 51.69
N PRO A 253 1.82 14.16 52.05
CA PRO A 253 2.47 14.40 53.34
C PRO A 253 1.49 14.38 54.52
N TYR A 254 0.20 14.58 54.25
CA TYR A 254 -0.89 14.58 55.25
C TYR A 254 -1.42 13.19 55.58
N VAL A 255 -0.78 12.15 55.03
CA VAL A 255 -1.09 10.75 55.29
C VAL A 255 0.07 10.20 56.09
N ASP A 256 -0.16 9.92 57.37
CA ASP A 256 0.86 9.50 58.33
C ASP A 256 1.74 8.35 57.77
N ARG A 257 3.06 8.53 57.83
CA ARG A 257 4.05 7.61 57.24
C ARG A 257 4.28 6.36 58.09
N ASP A 258 3.92 6.38 59.37
CA ASP A 258 4.19 5.28 60.30
C ASP A 258 3.09 4.20 60.31
N SER A 259 1.95 4.43 59.64
CA SER A 259 0.93 3.41 59.39
C SER A 259 0.97 2.91 57.94
N THR A 260 0.55 1.66 57.70
CA THR A 260 0.74 0.90 56.45
C THR A 260 0.00 1.44 55.19
N GLY A 261 0.27 2.68 54.77
CA GLY A 261 -0.24 3.35 53.56
C GLY A 261 -1.63 4.00 53.72
N PHE A 262 -2.22 4.43 52.59
CA PHE A 262 -3.56 5.05 52.47
C PHE A 262 -4.66 4.22 53.14
N LEU A 263 -4.49 2.90 53.17
CA LEU A 263 -5.40 2.01 53.87
C LEU A 263 -5.34 2.20 55.40
N GLY A 264 -4.14 2.48 55.94
CA GLY A 264 -3.92 2.82 57.35
C GLY A 264 -4.55 4.16 57.74
N PHE A 265 -4.34 5.20 56.93
CA PHE A 265 -5.04 6.48 57.09
C PHE A 265 -6.56 6.34 56.99
N ALA A 266 -7.06 5.61 55.99
CA ALA A 266 -8.48 5.32 55.87
C ALA A 266 -9.00 4.46 57.03
N LEU A 267 -8.19 3.62 57.66
CA LEU A 267 -8.54 2.87 58.88
C LEU A 267 -8.52 3.74 60.13
N GLY A 268 -7.62 4.73 60.21
CA GLY A 268 -7.60 5.73 61.29
C GLY A 268 -8.89 6.55 61.35
N VAL A 269 -9.53 6.78 60.20
CA VAL A 269 -10.90 7.33 60.12
C VAL A 269 -11.94 6.44 60.82
N PHE A 270 -11.66 5.15 61.03
CA PHE A 270 -12.56 4.14 61.62
C PHE A 270 -12.08 3.53 62.94
N ASP A 271 -10.90 3.88 63.48
CA ASP A 271 -10.41 3.31 64.76
C ASP A 271 -11.26 3.88 65.93
N PRO A 272 -11.82 3.03 66.81
CA PRO A 272 -12.63 3.45 67.95
C PRO A 272 -11.81 3.90 69.18
N ARG A 273 -10.47 3.84 69.16
CA ARG A 273 -9.64 4.24 70.33
C ARG A 273 -9.58 5.77 70.53
N PRO A 274 -9.60 6.27 71.78
CA PRO A 274 -9.85 7.69 72.10
C PRO A 274 -8.61 8.62 72.03
N VAL A 275 -7.56 8.24 71.31
CA VAL A 275 -6.39 9.11 71.10
C VAL A 275 -6.33 9.46 69.62
N GLU A 276 -7.33 10.21 69.15
CA GLU A 276 -7.14 11.00 67.92
C GLU A 276 -6.17 12.13 68.28
N PRO A 277 -5.05 12.29 67.58
CA PRO A 277 -4.30 13.54 67.62
C PRO A 277 -5.24 14.68 67.22
N ASP A 278 -5.18 15.81 67.92
CA ASP A 278 -6.03 16.99 67.68
C ASP A 278 -5.96 17.52 66.22
N ASP A 279 -4.96 17.08 65.43
CA ASP A 279 -4.69 17.53 64.05
C ASP A 279 -5.42 16.77 62.93
N HIS A 280 -6.09 15.64 63.21
CA HIS A 280 -6.62 14.75 62.16
C HIS A 280 -7.69 15.40 61.28
N GLY A 281 -8.48 16.31 61.84
CA GLY A 281 -9.46 17.09 61.06
C GLY A 281 -8.79 18.03 60.06
N GLU A 282 -7.72 18.71 60.49
CA GLU A 282 -6.93 19.63 59.67
C GLU A 282 -6.17 18.88 58.57
N GLN A 283 -5.59 17.71 58.87
CA GLN A 283 -4.94 16.84 57.88
C GLN A 283 -5.91 16.39 56.77
N LEU A 284 -7.17 16.12 57.11
CA LEU A 284 -8.20 15.75 56.14
C LEU A 284 -8.61 16.93 55.25
N ASP A 285 -8.72 18.13 55.82
CA ASP A 285 -9.01 19.35 55.05
C ASP A 285 -7.84 19.70 54.09
N LEU A 286 -6.60 19.54 54.52
CA LEU A 286 -5.41 19.62 53.66
C LEU A 286 -5.46 18.59 52.51
N LEU A 287 -5.89 17.36 52.81
CA LEU A 287 -6.02 16.30 51.81
C LEU A 287 -7.12 16.62 50.78
N LEU A 288 -8.25 17.16 51.21
CA LEU A 288 -9.36 17.57 50.34
C LEU A 288 -8.91 18.65 49.36
N VAL A 289 -8.25 19.70 49.85
CA VAL A 289 -7.73 20.79 49.03
C VAL A 289 -6.64 20.27 48.07
N ALA A 290 -5.74 19.40 48.54
CA ALA A 290 -4.73 18.77 47.69
C ALA A 290 -5.33 17.91 46.58
N ALA A 291 -6.39 17.15 46.88
CA ALA A 291 -7.09 16.31 45.91
C ALA A 291 -7.79 17.16 44.83
N PHE A 292 -8.44 18.24 45.23
CA PHE A 292 -9.07 19.20 44.32
C PHE A 292 -8.06 19.82 43.34
N LEU A 293 -6.94 20.35 43.86
CA LEU A 293 -5.91 20.97 43.03
C LEU A 293 -5.24 19.95 42.10
N GLU A 294 -4.96 18.73 42.56
CA GLU A 294 -4.39 17.67 41.71
C GLU A 294 -5.34 17.26 40.58
N ASP A 295 -6.64 17.15 40.85
CA ASP A 295 -7.62 16.87 39.81
C ASP A 295 -7.64 17.97 38.76
N LEU A 296 -7.61 19.24 39.16
CA LEU A 296 -7.48 20.36 38.20
C LEU A 296 -6.16 20.25 37.41
N ARG A 297 -5.02 19.98 38.05
CA ARG A 297 -3.74 19.77 37.35
C ARG A 297 -3.82 18.69 36.28
N ARG A 298 -4.46 17.56 36.59
CA ARG A 298 -4.64 16.43 35.66
C ARG A 298 -5.49 16.82 34.46
N ASN A 299 -6.52 17.64 34.65
CA ASN A 299 -7.39 18.14 33.58
C ASN A 299 -6.71 19.18 32.68
N TYR A 300 -5.67 19.88 33.18
CA TYR A 300 -4.95 20.92 32.45
C TYR A 300 -3.56 20.51 31.97
N ARG A 301 -3.03 19.34 32.35
CA ARG A 301 -1.68 18.88 31.98
C ARG A 301 -1.51 18.74 30.46
N ARG A 302 -0.50 19.42 29.88
CA ARG A 302 -0.08 19.23 28.48
C ARG A 302 0.74 17.95 28.36
N ASP A 303 0.09 16.88 27.96
CA ASP A 303 0.72 15.60 27.64
C ASP A 303 0.50 15.27 26.15
N TYR A 304 0.84 14.05 25.69
CA TYR A 304 0.49 13.55 24.36
C TYR A 304 -1.03 13.61 24.05
N ARG A 305 -1.87 13.86 25.07
CA ARG A 305 -3.31 14.07 24.98
C ARG A 305 -3.65 15.47 24.44
N ARG A 306 -4.04 15.54 23.16
CA ARG A 306 -4.39 16.79 22.45
C ARG A 306 -5.54 17.59 23.08
N ALA A 307 -6.46 16.96 23.81
CA ALA A 307 -7.61 17.64 24.42
C ALA A 307 -7.22 18.74 25.43
N ALA A 308 -6.16 18.54 26.22
CA ALA A 308 -5.67 19.55 27.15
C ALA A 308 -4.95 20.72 26.46
N TRP A 309 -4.57 20.57 25.19
CA TRP A 309 -3.97 21.64 24.38
C TRP A 309 -5.03 22.64 23.86
N ALA A 310 -6.31 22.24 23.86
CA ALA A 310 -7.42 23.08 23.42
C ALA A 310 -7.87 24.10 24.48
N ARG A 311 -7.58 23.88 25.77
CA ARG A 311 -7.95 24.80 26.87
C ARG A 311 -7.05 26.03 26.86
N VAL A 312 -7.66 27.20 26.67
CA VAL A 312 -6.98 28.52 26.60
C VAL A 312 -7.25 29.42 27.82
N ARG A 313 -8.21 29.06 28.67
CA ARG A 313 -8.53 29.75 29.94
C ARG A 313 -8.30 28.84 31.14
N TYR A 314 -7.96 29.43 32.28
CA TYR A 314 -7.88 28.75 33.57
C TYR A 314 -9.23 28.73 34.30
N PRO A 315 -9.49 27.73 35.18
CA PRO A 315 -10.67 27.71 36.04
C PRO A 315 -10.59 28.81 37.10
N VAL A 316 -11.74 29.42 37.39
CA VAL A 316 -11.85 30.51 38.36
C VAL A 316 -12.79 30.13 39.50
N LEU A 317 -12.40 30.44 40.74
CA LEU A 317 -13.22 30.38 41.94
C LEU A 317 -13.41 31.81 42.47
N ILE A 318 -14.66 32.24 42.59
CA ILE A 318 -15.04 33.61 42.98
C ILE A 318 -15.80 33.52 44.31
N PHE A 319 -15.30 34.22 45.32
CA PHE A 319 -16.01 34.49 46.57
C PHE A 319 -16.56 35.93 46.52
N GLU A 320 -17.88 36.09 46.57
CA GLU A 320 -18.52 37.42 46.53
C GLU A 320 -18.01 38.35 47.64
N HIS A 321 -17.93 37.81 48.86
CA HIS A 321 -17.45 38.51 50.03
C HIS A 321 -16.97 37.52 51.10
N LEU A 322 -15.77 37.73 51.65
CA LEU A 322 -15.23 36.96 52.76
C LEU A 322 -15.37 37.73 54.06
N SER A 323 -16.00 37.10 55.05
CA SER A 323 -16.00 37.55 56.45
C SER A 323 -15.09 36.66 57.30
N ALA A 324 -14.75 37.10 58.52
CA ALA A 324 -13.83 36.37 59.40
C ALA A 324 -14.24 34.91 59.69
N ARG A 325 -15.55 34.61 59.71
CA ARG A 325 -16.09 33.26 59.95
C ARG A 325 -16.40 32.49 58.66
N HIS A 326 -16.20 33.09 57.49
CA HIS A 326 -16.52 32.42 56.23
C HIS A 326 -15.49 31.30 55.94
N PRO A 327 -15.91 30.04 55.68
CA PRO A 327 -14.98 28.93 55.44
C PRO A 327 -14.03 29.13 54.24
N GLY A 328 -14.36 30.05 53.34
CA GLY A 328 -13.49 30.49 52.26
C GLY A 328 -12.15 31.08 52.74
N VAL A 329 -12.10 31.68 53.94
CA VAL A 329 -10.84 32.16 54.54
C VAL A 329 -9.92 30.98 54.84
N ALA A 330 -10.44 29.96 55.53
CA ALA A 330 -9.69 28.73 55.82
C ALA A 330 -9.30 27.99 54.54
N PHE A 331 -10.16 27.96 53.52
CA PHE A 331 -9.82 27.38 52.21
C PHE A 331 -8.60 28.06 51.57
N VAL A 332 -8.54 29.40 51.57
CA VAL A 332 -7.40 30.15 50.98
C VAL A 332 -6.10 29.83 51.73
N GLU A 333 -6.14 29.79 53.07
CA GLU A 333 -5.00 29.43 53.91
C GLU A 333 -4.51 28.00 53.62
N LEU A 334 -5.43 27.03 53.62
CA LEU A 334 -5.12 25.62 53.30
C LEU A 334 -4.63 25.45 51.87
N MET A 335 -5.17 26.19 50.90
CA MET A 335 -4.73 26.16 49.52
C MET A 335 -3.27 26.60 49.38
N GLU A 336 -2.88 27.70 50.01
CA GLU A 336 -1.50 28.17 49.96
C GLU A 336 -0.55 27.25 50.74
N ARG A 337 -0.99 26.68 51.87
CA ARG A 337 -0.24 25.64 52.58
C ARG A 337 -0.03 24.40 51.72
N VAL A 338 -1.07 23.90 51.05
CA VAL A 338 -0.97 22.77 50.12
C VAL A 338 -0.06 23.09 48.93
N ARG A 339 -0.12 24.33 48.41
CA ARG A 339 0.80 24.78 47.36
C ARG A 339 2.24 24.74 47.87
N ALA A 340 2.53 25.13 49.09
CA ALA A 340 3.86 25.05 49.69
C ALA A 340 4.31 23.59 49.89
N ASP A 341 3.49 22.75 50.51
CA ASP A 341 3.83 21.37 50.88
C ASP A 341 4.03 20.44 49.68
N CYS A 342 3.29 20.65 48.58
CA CYS A 342 3.48 19.88 47.34
C CYS A 342 4.89 20.03 46.73
N GLN A 343 5.71 21.01 47.17
CA GLN A 343 7.06 21.24 46.67
C GLN A 343 8.17 20.51 47.44
N ALA A 344 7.96 20.24 48.74
CA ALA A 344 8.94 19.50 49.55
C ALA A 344 9.16 18.08 49.01
N SER A 345 8.21 17.57 48.23
CA SER A 345 8.31 16.33 47.48
C SER A 345 8.72 16.65 46.03
N ASP A 346 9.98 16.38 45.66
CA ASP A 346 10.65 16.64 44.35
C ASP A 346 9.94 16.09 43.08
N ARG A 347 8.70 15.61 43.20
CA ARG A 347 7.98 14.82 42.17
C ARG A 347 6.68 15.46 41.67
N VAL A 348 6.16 16.52 42.30
CA VAL A 348 4.93 17.19 41.86
C VAL A 348 5.28 18.49 41.13
N SER A 349 5.00 18.55 39.83
CA SER A 349 5.17 19.75 38.99
C SER A 349 4.39 20.92 39.62
N GLY A 350 5.06 22.00 40.01
CA GLY A 350 4.49 23.20 40.68
C GLY A 350 3.53 24.06 39.84
N PHE A 351 2.77 23.43 38.94
CA PHE A 351 1.72 24.04 38.14
C PHE A 351 0.39 23.94 38.89
N ASP A 352 -0.32 25.06 39.05
CA ASP A 352 -1.68 25.10 39.57
C ASP A 352 -2.55 25.96 38.64
N PRO A 353 -3.57 25.37 37.99
CA PRO A 353 -4.43 26.11 37.10
C PRO A 353 -5.46 27.01 37.80
N LEU A 354 -5.67 26.94 39.12
CA LEU A 354 -6.78 27.66 39.78
C LEU A 354 -6.50 29.15 40.05
N ILE A 355 -7.44 30.01 39.66
CA ILE A 355 -7.48 31.43 40.02
C ILE A 355 -8.54 31.64 41.09
N VAL A 356 -8.20 32.34 42.16
CA VAL A 356 -9.13 32.69 43.24
C VAL A 356 -9.33 34.20 43.26
N VAL A 357 -10.59 34.62 43.28
CA VAL A 357 -11.01 36.01 43.45
C VAL A 357 -11.84 36.10 44.73
N ALA A 358 -11.58 37.09 45.58
CA ALA A 358 -12.35 37.27 46.80
C ALA A 358 -12.63 38.75 47.08
N GLY A 359 -13.88 39.07 47.40
CA GLY A 359 -14.26 40.37 47.96
C GLY A 359 -13.93 40.45 49.45
N VAL A 360 -13.32 41.55 49.90
CA VAL A 360 -12.95 41.76 51.32
C VAL A 360 -13.18 43.22 51.70
N ASP A 361 -13.81 43.47 52.86
CA ASP A 361 -13.82 44.81 53.44
C ASP A 361 -12.43 45.12 54.05
N PRO A 362 -11.74 46.19 53.60
CA PRO A 362 -10.39 46.52 54.08
C PRO A 362 -10.31 46.79 55.59
N ASN A 363 -11.43 47.11 56.25
CA ASN A 363 -11.50 47.40 57.67
C ASN A 363 -12.06 46.25 58.51
N ALA A 364 -12.43 45.12 57.90
CA ALA A 364 -12.99 43.99 58.64
C ALA A 364 -11.93 43.36 59.59
N PRO A 365 -12.28 43.13 60.88
CA PRO A 365 -11.40 42.42 61.80
C PRO A 365 -11.32 40.93 61.42
N ALA A 366 -10.19 40.27 61.66
CA ALA A 366 -9.98 38.84 61.38
C ALA A 366 -10.54 37.90 62.46
N GLY A 367 -11.11 38.44 63.55
CA GLY A 367 -11.67 37.72 64.68
C GLY A 367 -12.59 38.60 65.52
N ASP A 368 -13.20 38.02 66.57
CA ASP A 368 -14.18 38.72 67.42
C ASP A 368 -13.52 39.66 68.46
N GLU A 369 -12.19 39.62 68.59
CA GLU A 369 -11.45 40.46 69.52
C GLU A 369 -11.17 41.86 68.94
N PRO A 370 -11.29 42.94 69.75
CA PRO A 370 -11.01 44.32 69.30
C PRO A 370 -9.56 44.54 68.82
N SER A 371 -8.63 43.70 69.27
CA SER A 371 -7.21 43.71 68.91
C SER A 371 -6.85 42.77 67.76
N ALA A 372 -7.84 42.08 67.16
CA ALA A 372 -7.57 41.16 66.06
C ALA A 372 -6.95 41.89 64.85
N PRO A 373 -5.96 41.28 64.17
CA PRO A 373 -5.42 41.84 62.93
C PRO A 373 -6.54 41.99 61.89
N ARG A 374 -6.34 42.83 60.87
CA ARG A 374 -7.33 42.97 59.79
C ARG A 374 -7.40 41.66 59.00
N LEU A 375 -8.61 41.29 58.57
CA LEU A 375 -8.83 40.09 57.75
C LEU A 375 -7.99 40.13 56.47
N LEU A 376 -7.85 41.33 55.89
CA LEU A 376 -6.97 41.58 54.75
C LEU A 376 -5.52 41.16 55.06
N ASP A 377 -4.95 41.59 56.17
CA ASP A 377 -3.56 41.28 56.55
C ASP A 377 -3.35 39.79 56.82
N ARG A 378 -4.35 39.11 57.40
CA ARG A 378 -4.36 37.66 57.59
C ARG A 378 -4.30 36.90 56.26
N LEU A 379 -5.14 37.26 55.30
CA LEU A 379 -5.14 36.67 53.95
C LEU A 379 -3.84 36.97 53.20
N SER A 380 -3.31 38.18 53.35
CA SER A 380 -2.05 38.60 52.73
C SER A 380 -0.84 37.81 53.24
N GLU A 381 -0.78 37.56 54.55
CA GLU A 381 0.30 36.79 55.15
C GLU A 381 0.23 35.32 54.72
N ALA A 382 -0.97 34.74 54.60
CA ALA A 382 -1.16 33.37 54.10
C ALA A 382 -0.66 33.16 52.66
N VAL A 383 -0.65 34.20 51.84
CA VAL A 383 -0.24 34.15 50.42
C VAL A 383 1.23 34.56 50.22
N ARG A 384 1.91 34.98 51.29
CA ARG A 384 3.30 35.44 51.25
C ARG A 384 4.26 34.26 51.13
N VAL A 385 5.20 34.37 50.19
CA VAL A 385 6.27 33.37 50.02
C VAL A 385 7.56 33.93 50.60
N ASP A 386 8.09 33.28 51.64
CA ASP A 386 9.40 33.63 52.18
C ASP A 386 10.52 33.11 51.26
N LEU A 387 11.27 34.04 50.68
CA LEU A 387 12.37 33.76 49.74
C LEU A 387 13.72 33.64 50.47
N SER A 388 13.81 33.99 51.75
CA SER A 388 15.07 34.06 52.50
C SER A 388 14.93 33.45 53.90
N SER A 389 15.07 32.13 53.99
CA SER A 389 15.09 31.42 55.28
C SER A 389 16.49 31.52 55.92
N GLY A 390 16.81 32.64 56.58
CA GLY A 390 18.02 32.82 57.40
C GLY A 390 19.39 32.67 56.69
N GLU A 391 20.48 33.00 57.39
CA GLU A 391 21.84 32.79 56.87
C GLU A 391 22.24 31.30 56.91
N PRO A 392 22.71 30.71 55.80
CA PRO A 392 23.09 29.30 55.78
C PRO A 392 24.36 29.06 56.60
N GLN A 393 24.29 28.16 57.59
CA GLN A 393 25.42 27.82 58.47
C GLN A 393 26.45 26.85 57.84
N SER A 394 26.23 26.36 56.60
CA SER A 394 27.15 25.45 55.89
C SER A 394 27.04 25.55 54.37
N VAL A 395 28.04 25.04 53.63
CA VAL A 395 28.03 25.00 52.14
C VAL A 395 26.90 24.13 51.60
N ILE A 396 26.57 23.02 52.27
CA ILE A 396 25.44 22.16 51.90
C ILE A 396 24.13 22.91 52.10
N ALA A 397 23.98 23.64 53.21
CA ALA A 397 22.83 24.48 53.47
C ALA A 397 22.73 25.65 52.48
N ALA A 398 23.86 26.25 52.09
CA ALA A 398 23.91 27.32 51.09
C ALA A 398 23.51 26.83 49.70
N ARG A 399 23.96 25.64 49.28
CA ARG A 399 23.52 25.01 48.02
C ARG A 399 22.03 24.68 48.06
N GLY A 400 21.55 24.10 49.15
CA GLY A 400 20.11 23.83 49.34
C GLY A 400 19.26 25.11 49.34
N LEU A 401 19.78 26.21 49.90
CA LEU A 401 19.15 27.53 49.87
C LEU A 401 19.17 28.14 48.47
N TRP A 402 20.26 28.03 47.71
CA TRP A 402 20.35 28.48 46.32
C TRP A 402 19.41 27.71 45.38
N ASP A 403 19.32 26.39 45.53
CA ASP A 403 18.40 25.55 44.75
C ASP A 403 16.94 25.83 45.11
N ARG A 404 16.64 26.21 46.36
CA ARG A 404 15.30 26.70 46.76
C ARG A 404 15.02 28.08 46.16
N TYR A 405 15.95 29.02 46.29
CA TYR A 405 15.85 30.38 45.76
C TYR A 405 15.59 30.41 44.25
N THR A 406 16.38 29.65 43.48
CA THR A 406 16.22 29.55 42.01
C THR A 406 14.91 28.87 41.59
N ARG A 407 14.40 27.91 42.39
CA ARG A 407 13.08 27.31 42.18
C ARG A 407 11.94 28.27 42.50
N GLU A 408 12.03 29.02 43.59
CA GLU A 408 11.02 30.01 43.98
C GLU A 408 10.98 31.22 43.04
N GLN A 409 12.13 31.72 42.57
CA GLN A 409 12.17 32.80 41.57
C GLN A 409 11.38 32.47 40.30
N ARG A 410 11.44 31.22 39.82
CA ARG A 410 10.66 30.78 38.64
C ARG A 410 9.15 30.74 38.92
N ARG A 411 8.75 30.67 40.20
CA ARG A 411 7.38 30.47 40.69
C ARG A 411 6.65 31.77 41.01
N VAL A 412 7.30 32.70 41.72
CA VAL A 412 6.74 34.01 42.10
C VAL A 412 6.57 34.95 40.89
N GLY A 413 7.29 34.72 39.80
CA GLY A 413 7.13 35.48 38.56
C GLY A 413 7.34 36.98 38.76
N ALA A 414 6.53 37.81 38.08
CA ALA A 414 6.64 39.27 38.16
C ALA A 414 6.07 39.89 39.44
N LEU A 415 5.34 39.10 40.25
CA LEU A 415 4.65 39.60 41.46
C LEU A 415 5.53 39.50 42.72
N GLY A 416 6.67 38.80 42.65
CA GLY A 416 7.59 38.67 43.78
C GLY A 416 6.99 37.88 44.96
N SER A 417 7.51 38.09 46.17
CA SER A 417 7.07 37.40 47.39
C SER A 417 5.61 37.69 47.79
N ARG A 418 5.01 38.73 47.22
CA ARG A 418 3.59 39.10 47.40
C ARG A 418 2.77 38.52 46.24
N ARG A 419 2.15 37.36 46.45
CA ARG A 419 1.31 36.69 45.43
C ARG A 419 -0.16 37.13 45.49
N GLU A 420 -0.42 38.33 45.97
CA GLU A 420 -1.74 38.95 46.04
C GLU A 420 -1.80 40.19 45.16
N LEU A 421 -2.97 40.42 44.56
CA LEU A 421 -3.30 41.63 43.82
C LEU A 421 -4.47 42.28 44.52
N ARG A 422 -4.22 43.38 45.23
CA ARG A 422 -5.23 44.15 45.93
C ARG A 422 -5.76 45.25 45.01
N VAL A 423 -7.05 45.26 44.76
CA VAL A 423 -7.71 46.24 43.90
C VAL A 423 -8.86 46.88 44.68
N ASP A 424 -8.71 48.16 45.03
CA ASP A 424 -9.77 48.94 45.65
C ASP A 424 -10.82 49.28 44.59
N ILE A 425 -11.98 48.64 44.69
CA ILE A 425 -13.10 48.80 43.76
C ILE A 425 -14.02 49.97 44.14
N THR A 426 -13.69 50.73 45.19
CA THR A 426 -14.44 51.94 45.58
C THR A 426 -13.80 53.22 45.01
N ARG A 427 -12.51 53.15 44.65
CA ARG A 427 -11.79 54.22 43.96
C ARG A 427 -11.94 54.06 42.46
N ASP A 428 -11.97 55.16 41.71
CA ASP A 428 -11.87 55.11 40.25
C ASP A 428 -10.52 54.47 39.88
N PRO A 429 -10.48 53.26 39.29
CA PRO A 429 -9.23 52.61 38.96
C PRO A 429 -8.52 53.28 37.76
N GLY A 430 -9.10 54.34 37.18
CA GLY A 430 -8.38 55.45 36.53
C GLY A 430 -7.23 55.01 35.63
N GLY A 431 -7.54 54.27 34.57
CA GLY A 431 -6.53 53.94 33.57
C GLY A 431 -7.12 53.37 32.28
N ASP A 432 -6.77 53.99 31.16
CA ASP A 432 -6.85 53.39 29.83
C ASP A 432 -5.84 52.24 29.74
N LEU A 433 -6.18 51.10 30.35
CA LEU A 433 -5.47 49.86 30.06
C LEU A 433 -5.80 49.48 28.61
N PRO A 434 -4.78 49.14 27.78
CA PRO A 434 -5.07 48.71 26.42
C PRO A 434 -5.97 47.46 26.47
N PRO A 435 -7.09 47.46 25.72
CA PRO A 435 -8.10 46.43 25.81
C PRO A 435 -7.46 45.06 25.56
N VAL A 436 -7.83 44.08 26.38
CA VAL A 436 -7.35 42.71 26.16
C VAL A 436 -7.86 42.24 24.80
N ARG A 437 -6.92 41.92 23.90
CA ARG A 437 -7.23 41.42 22.54
C ARG A 437 -8.22 40.26 22.60
N PRO A 438 -9.10 40.10 21.60
CA PRO A 438 -10.12 39.05 21.59
C PRO A 438 -9.49 37.67 21.81
N VAL A 439 -10.26 36.82 22.49
CA VAL A 439 -9.93 35.45 22.91
C VAL A 439 -9.02 34.76 21.90
N ARG A 440 -7.86 34.29 22.37
CA ARG A 440 -6.94 33.51 21.56
C ARG A 440 -7.67 32.30 20.99
N ARG A 441 -7.90 32.31 19.67
CA ARG A 441 -8.50 31.17 18.95
C ARG A 441 -7.68 29.90 19.19
N ARG A 442 -8.38 28.79 19.38
CA ARG A 442 -7.77 27.48 19.60
C ARG A 442 -6.78 27.16 18.47
N PRO A 443 -5.61 26.58 18.78
CA PRO A 443 -4.64 26.23 17.75
C PRO A 443 -5.28 25.26 16.74
N ARG A 444 -5.18 25.56 15.43
CA ARG A 444 -5.71 24.70 14.35
C ARG A 444 -5.17 23.26 14.45
N LEU A 445 -3.92 23.11 14.90
CA LEU A 445 -3.25 21.81 15.12
C LEU A 445 -3.84 21.00 16.29
N ALA A 446 -4.60 21.62 17.19
CA ALA A 446 -5.30 20.96 18.29
C ALA A 446 -6.77 20.64 17.94
N HIS A 447 -7.18 20.84 16.68
CA HIS A 447 -8.55 20.57 16.26
C HIS A 447 -8.83 19.05 16.25
N PRO A 448 -9.96 18.60 16.81
CA PRO A 448 -10.31 17.17 16.88
C PRO A 448 -10.40 16.48 15.51
N ALA A 449 -10.75 17.22 14.45
CA ALA A 449 -10.85 16.69 13.08
C ALA A 449 -9.51 16.50 12.34
N LEU A 450 -8.40 17.09 12.81
CA LEU A 450 -7.13 17.06 12.07
C LEU A 450 -6.54 15.64 11.84
N PRO A 451 -6.61 14.70 12.81
CA PRO A 451 -6.22 13.32 12.56
C PRO A 451 -7.08 12.62 11.51
N TRP A 452 -8.38 12.93 11.45
CA TRP A 452 -9.31 12.38 10.46
C TRP A 452 -9.01 12.92 9.05
N ILE A 453 -8.71 14.21 8.93
CA ILE A 453 -8.29 14.80 7.65
C ILE A 453 -6.98 14.16 7.16
N ALA A 454 -6.00 13.99 8.05
CA ALA A 454 -4.75 13.31 7.70
C ALA A 454 -4.98 11.85 7.28
N MET A 455 -5.88 11.14 7.98
CA MET A 455 -6.26 9.76 7.64
C MET A 455 -6.93 9.67 6.27
N VAL A 456 -7.90 10.54 5.98
CA VAL A 456 -8.59 10.59 4.68
C VAL A 456 -7.60 10.92 3.56
N ALA A 457 -6.66 11.85 3.79
CA ALA A 457 -5.63 12.18 2.81
C ALA A 457 -4.70 10.99 2.51
N VAL A 458 -4.27 10.25 3.53
CA VAL A 458 -3.45 9.04 3.37
C VAL A 458 -4.23 7.95 2.65
N ALA A 459 -5.48 7.67 3.04
CA ALA A 459 -6.33 6.68 2.39
C ALA A 459 -6.59 7.02 0.91
N ALA A 460 -6.90 8.29 0.62
CA ALA A 460 -7.09 8.76 -0.76
C ALA A 460 -5.81 8.63 -1.59
N ALA A 461 -4.64 8.93 -1.02
CA ALA A 461 -3.36 8.73 -1.70
C ALA A 461 -3.10 7.25 -2.00
N SER A 462 -3.33 6.35 -1.04
CA SER A 462 -3.15 4.90 -1.24
C SER A 462 -4.11 4.35 -2.30
N ILE A 463 -5.40 4.73 -2.27
CA ILE A 463 -6.39 4.32 -3.28
C ILE A 463 -5.98 4.84 -4.66
N THR A 464 -5.47 6.06 -4.75
CA THR A 464 -5.01 6.65 -6.02
C THR A 464 -3.82 5.87 -6.59
N VAL A 465 -2.83 5.52 -5.77
CA VAL A 465 -1.67 4.72 -6.21
C VAL A 465 -2.10 3.34 -6.70
N ILE A 466 -2.94 2.64 -5.95
CA ILE A 466 -3.45 1.30 -6.33
C ILE A 466 -4.26 1.39 -7.64
N SER A 467 -5.15 2.38 -7.75
CA SER A 467 -5.98 2.57 -8.96
C SER A 467 -5.12 2.84 -10.19
N VAL A 468 -4.07 3.67 -10.07
CA VAL A 468 -3.16 3.97 -11.18
C VAL A 468 -2.33 2.74 -11.58
N GLN A 469 -1.88 1.94 -10.61
CA GLN A 469 -1.11 0.73 -10.88
C GLN A 469 -1.94 -0.33 -11.62
N VAL A 470 -3.17 -0.60 -11.16
CA VAL A 470 -4.08 -1.59 -11.79
C VAL A 470 -4.47 -1.19 -13.22
N VAL A 471 -4.63 0.11 -13.48
CA VAL A 471 -4.98 0.60 -14.83
C VAL A 471 -3.78 0.55 -15.78
N LYS A 472 -2.56 0.82 -15.30
CA LYS A 472 -1.36 0.92 -16.15
C LYS A 472 -0.60 -0.39 -16.32
N TYR A 473 -0.70 -1.32 -15.38
CA TYR A 473 0.09 -2.54 -15.37
C TYR A 473 -0.82 -3.76 -15.26
N CYS A 474 -0.49 -4.84 -15.99
CA CYS A 474 -1.17 -6.12 -15.84
C CYS A 474 -0.52 -6.97 -14.75
N SER A 475 0.78 -6.75 -14.50
CA SER A 475 1.50 -7.29 -13.34
C SER A 475 2.41 -6.19 -12.79
N PRO A 476 2.61 -6.12 -11.46
CA PRO A 476 3.57 -5.19 -10.86
C PRO A 476 4.99 -5.38 -11.41
N PHE A 477 5.31 -6.56 -11.95
CA PHE A 477 6.62 -6.91 -12.50
C PHE A 477 6.66 -6.76 -14.03
N GLY A 478 6.98 -5.55 -14.52
CA GLY A 478 7.45 -5.35 -15.89
C GLY A 478 6.44 -5.47 -17.04
N ILE A 479 5.18 -5.87 -16.77
CA ILE A 479 4.15 -6.10 -17.79
C ILE A 479 3.13 -4.97 -17.77
N ARG A 480 3.12 -4.20 -18.86
CA ARG A 480 2.35 -2.98 -18.99
C ARG A 480 1.05 -3.23 -19.77
N ARG A 481 -0.03 -2.63 -19.30
CA ARG A 481 -1.29 -2.56 -20.03
C ARG A 481 -1.21 -1.45 -21.08
N MET A 482 -1.32 -1.82 -22.33
CA MET A 482 -1.27 -0.90 -23.46
C MET A 482 -2.65 -0.27 -23.71
N ALA A 483 -2.68 0.81 -24.50
CA ALA A 483 -3.91 1.60 -24.72
C ALA A 483 -5.04 0.78 -25.38
N ASN A 484 -4.70 -0.23 -26.18
CA ASN A 484 -5.66 -1.16 -26.78
C ASN A 484 -6.09 -2.31 -25.84
N GLY A 485 -5.59 -2.35 -24.60
CA GLY A 485 -5.93 -3.35 -23.59
C GLY A 485 -4.98 -4.54 -23.50
N GLU A 486 -4.01 -4.67 -24.42
CA GLU A 486 -3.03 -5.76 -24.40
C GLU A 486 -2.04 -5.65 -23.24
N CYS A 487 -1.63 -6.80 -22.71
CA CYS A 487 -0.58 -6.90 -21.70
C CYS A 487 0.76 -7.23 -22.37
N VAL A 488 1.70 -6.30 -22.31
CA VAL A 488 2.97 -6.34 -23.07
C VAL A 488 4.15 -6.25 -22.10
N GLY A 489 5.12 -7.13 -22.24
CA GLY A 489 6.29 -7.17 -21.37
C GLY A 489 7.06 -8.49 -21.45
N ILE A 490 7.97 -8.69 -20.48
CA ILE A 490 8.84 -9.86 -20.37
C ILE A 490 8.42 -10.66 -19.14
N THR A 491 8.36 -11.98 -19.28
CA THR A 491 8.05 -12.96 -18.22
C THR A 491 9.01 -14.15 -18.32
N ASP A 492 9.24 -14.84 -17.21
CA ASP A 492 9.92 -16.15 -17.20
C ASP A 492 8.94 -17.32 -17.28
N GLY A 493 7.70 -17.04 -17.70
CA GLY A 493 6.61 -18.00 -17.76
C GLY A 493 5.54 -17.67 -16.73
N SER A 494 5.91 -17.14 -15.56
CA SER A 494 5.07 -16.84 -14.38
C SER A 494 3.86 -15.93 -14.62
N PHE A 495 3.91 -15.05 -15.61
CA PHE A 495 2.75 -14.29 -16.06
C PHE A 495 2.03 -14.94 -17.23
N ARG A 496 0.71 -15.09 -17.11
CA ARG A 496 -0.19 -15.60 -18.17
C ARG A 496 -0.77 -14.43 -18.95
N PHE A 497 -0.65 -14.42 -20.28
CA PHE A 497 -1.16 -13.31 -21.12
C PHE A 497 -2.65 -13.42 -21.50
N GLY A 498 -3.39 -14.30 -20.81
CA GLY A 498 -4.80 -14.65 -21.07
C GLY A 498 -5.86 -13.76 -20.40
N GLU A 499 -7.14 -14.14 -20.52
CA GLU A 499 -8.29 -13.46 -19.87
C GLU A 499 -8.10 -13.29 -18.35
N ASP A 500 -7.51 -14.27 -17.67
CA ASP A 500 -7.27 -14.24 -16.22
C ASP A 500 -6.33 -13.12 -15.77
N SER A 501 -5.51 -12.58 -16.68
CA SER A 501 -4.63 -11.44 -16.44
C SER A 501 -5.27 -10.09 -16.81
N GLY A 502 -6.55 -10.11 -17.15
CA GLY A 502 -7.29 -8.99 -17.73
C GLY A 502 -6.87 -8.69 -19.18
N GLY A 503 -6.15 -9.58 -19.86
CA GLY A 503 -5.90 -9.49 -21.30
C GLY A 503 -7.19 -9.75 -22.06
N LYS A 504 -7.63 -8.80 -22.91
CA LYS A 504 -8.83 -8.98 -23.73
C LYS A 504 -8.52 -9.89 -24.92
N ASN A 505 -9.40 -10.88 -25.17
CA ASN A 505 -9.36 -11.80 -26.31
C ASN A 505 -8.16 -12.77 -26.34
N ASN A 506 -7.82 -13.41 -25.21
CA ASN A 506 -6.87 -14.53 -25.19
C ASN A 506 -7.45 -15.67 -24.36
N ASP A 507 -7.75 -16.80 -25.02
CA ASP A 507 -8.50 -17.96 -24.53
C ASP A 507 -7.71 -18.88 -23.57
N ASN A 508 -6.63 -18.37 -22.99
CA ASN A 508 -5.70 -19.12 -22.13
C ASN A 508 -4.97 -20.28 -22.86
N ARG A 509 -5.01 -20.38 -24.21
CA ARG A 509 -4.35 -21.45 -25.01
C ARG A 509 -2.86 -21.59 -24.75
N LEU A 510 -2.19 -20.52 -24.33
CA LEU A 510 -0.75 -20.51 -24.06
C LEU A 510 -0.39 -20.85 -22.61
N ASN A 511 -1.36 -20.95 -21.70
CA ASN A 511 -1.07 -21.05 -20.27
C ASN A 511 -0.28 -22.32 -19.92
N ALA A 512 -0.67 -23.48 -20.45
CA ALA A 512 -0.02 -24.74 -20.13
C ALA A 512 1.44 -24.83 -20.63
N VAL A 513 1.75 -24.26 -21.80
CA VAL A 513 3.14 -24.16 -22.27
C VAL A 513 3.94 -23.12 -21.46
N LEU A 514 3.34 -22.01 -21.06
CA LEU A 514 3.97 -21.02 -20.17
C LEU A 514 4.25 -21.61 -18.78
N ASP A 515 3.33 -22.41 -18.22
CA ASP A 515 3.52 -23.16 -16.98
C ASP A 515 4.74 -24.08 -17.08
N ARG A 516 4.90 -24.75 -18.23
CA ARG A 516 6.02 -25.67 -18.43
C ARG A 516 7.35 -24.92 -18.53
N ILE A 517 7.37 -23.77 -19.21
CA ILE A 517 8.57 -22.92 -19.31
C ILE A 517 8.93 -22.34 -17.94
N GLU A 518 7.95 -21.91 -17.15
CA GLU A 518 8.15 -21.48 -15.75
C GLU A 518 8.83 -22.58 -14.93
N ALA A 519 8.27 -23.79 -14.93
CA ALA A 519 8.84 -24.92 -14.20
C ALA A 519 10.27 -25.27 -14.66
N LEU A 520 10.55 -25.21 -15.96
CA LEU A 520 11.90 -25.42 -16.49
C LEU A 520 12.87 -24.32 -16.06
N ASN A 521 12.42 -23.07 -16.04
CA ASN A 521 13.23 -21.93 -15.59
C ASN A 521 13.51 -21.97 -14.10
N ASP A 522 12.53 -22.35 -13.29
CA ASP A 522 12.69 -22.48 -11.84
C ASP A 522 13.68 -23.60 -11.51
N HIS A 523 13.57 -24.76 -12.17
CA HIS A 523 14.54 -25.84 -12.02
C HIS A 523 15.98 -25.38 -12.35
N VAL A 524 16.16 -24.55 -13.39
CA VAL A 524 17.48 -23.98 -13.72
C VAL A 524 17.99 -23.09 -12.59
N LYS A 525 17.16 -22.18 -12.07
CA LYS A 525 17.55 -21.26 -10.98
C LYS A 525 17.84 -22.01 -9.67
N GLU A 526 16.96 -22.94 -9.30
CA GLU A 526 17.06 -23.74 -8.07
C GLU A 526 18.30 -24.63 -8.06
N SER A 527 18.73 -25.08 -9.24
CA SER A 527 19.91 -25.93 -9.35
C SER A 527 21.23 -25.25 -8.93
N GLY A 528 21.26 -23.91 -8.91
CA GLY A 528 22.45 -23.12 -8.56
C GLY A 528 23.65 -23.29 -9.50
N LYS A 529 23.46 -23.94 -10.66
CA LYS A 529 24.53 -24.19 -11.65
C LYS A 529 24.64 -23.06 -12.69
N PRO A 530 25.77 -22.99 -13.42
CA PRO A 530 25.95 -22.07 -14.54
C PRO A 530 24.82 -22.17 -15.57
N TYR A 531 24.29 -21.02 -16.01
CA TYR A 531 23.27 -21.00 -17.05
C TYR A 531 23.41 -19.78 -17.98
N ALA A 532 22.87 -19.93 -19.19
CA ALA A 532 22.66 -18.86 -20.15
C ALA A 532 21.17 -18.65 -20.38
N THR A 533 20.78 -17.42 -20.70
CA THR A 533 19.40 -17.01 -20.91
C THR A 533 19.19 -16.60 -22.37
N VAL A 534 18.17 -17.16 -23.01
CA VAL A 534 17.69 -16.74 -24.33
C VAL A 534 16.33 -16.09 -24.17
N VAL A 535 16.11 -14.96 -24.85
CA VAL A 535 14.81 -14.28 -24.84
C VAL A 535 14.05 -14.59 -26.13
N TYR A 536 12.86 -15.16 -26.03
CA TYR A 536 11.94 -15.29 -27.16
C TYR A 536 11.07 -14.04 -27.29
N LEU A 537 11.08 -13.39 -28.46
CA LEU A 537 10.25 -12.25 -28.79
C LEU A 537 9.18 -12.66 -29.82
N GLY A 538 7.92 -12.66 -29.39
CA GLY A 538 6.79 -13.08 -30.23
C GLY A 538 5.46 -12.38 -29.88
N PRO A 539 4.40 -12.61 -30.67
CA PRO A 539 3.07 -12.04 -30.45
C PRO A 539 2.26 -12.97 -29.53
N VAL A 540 2.58 -12.98 -28.23
CA VAL A 540 2.00 -13.88 -27.21
C VAL A 540 0.59 -13.43 -26.75
N THR A 541 -0.01 -12.47 -27.48
CA THR A 541 -1.40 -12.03 -27.32
C THR A 541 -2.07 -11.89 -28.68
N ALA A 542 -3.37 -12.16 -28.74
CA ALA A 542 -4.19 -11.87 -29.92
C ALA A 542 -4.73 -10.43 -29.88
N ASP A 543 -5.16 -9.92 -31.04
CA ASP A 543 -5.63 -8.53 -31.18
C ASP A 543 -6.98 -8.34 -30.47
N PRO A 544 -7.09 -7.42 -29.48
CA PRO A 544 -8.34 -7.16 -28.75
C PRO A 544 -9.51 -6.64 -29.60
N SER A 545 -9.26 -6.22 -30.86
CA SER A 545 -10.32 -5.79 -31.78
C SER A 545 -11.05 -6.95 -32.45
N ILE A 546 -10.50 -8.17 -32.41
CA ILE A 546 -11.11 -9.35 -33.01
C ILE A 546 -12.11 -9.96 -32.02
N GLU A 547 -13.40 -9.66 -32.17
CA GLU A 547 -14.46 -10.15 -31.27
C GLU A 547 -14.66 -11.67 -31.31
N ASN A 548 -14.30 -12.30 -32.44
CA ASN A 548 -14.41 -13.74 -32.59
C ASN A 548 -13.20 -14.39 -31.90
N ARG A 549 -13.43 -14.99 -30.73
CA ARG A 549 -12.42 -15.63 -29.84
C ARG A 549 -11.76 -16.89 -30.44
N ARG A 550 -11.68 -16.99 -31.77
CA ARG A 550 -11.26 -18.20 -32.45
C ARG A 550 -9.75 -18.37 -32.41
N ILE A 551 -9.41 -19.64 -32.33
CA ILE A 551 -8.24 -20.22 -31.70
C ILE A 551 -7.03 -20.24 -32.66
N ASP A 552 -7.29 -20.08 -33.98
CA ASP A 552 -6.32 -20.18 -35.08
C ASP A 552 -5.17 -19.15 -34.98
N LEU A 553 -5.42 -17.96 -34.41
CA LEU A 553 -4.44 -16.84 -34.36
C LEU A 553 -3.20 -17.15 -33.52
N LEU A 554 -3.33 -18.06 -32.54
CA LEU A 554 -2.26 -18.38 -31.60
C LEU A 554 -1.61 -19.74 -31.85
N ALA A 555 -2.06 -20.52 -32.84
CA ALA A 555 -1.50 -21.84 -33.14
C ALA A 555 -0.01 -21.77 -33.50
N GLY A 556 0.40 -20.71 -34.22
CA GLY A 556 1.79 -20.45 -34.58
C GLY A 556 2.70 -20.23 -33.36
N VAL A 557 2.37 -19.23 -32.54
CA VAL A 557 3.13 -18.91 -31.32
C VAL A 557 3.08 -20.05 -30.29
N GLN A 558 1.95 -20.76 -30.15
CA GLN A 558 1.87 -21.95 -29.30
C GLN A 558 2.86 -23.02 -29.78
N GLY A 559 2.94 -23.25 -31.09
CA GLY A 559 3.94 -24.11 -31.72
C GLY A 559 5.36 -23.67 -31.36
N GLU A 560 5.70 -22.39 -31.57
CA GLU A 560 7.03 -21.87 -31.23
C GLU A 560 7.39 -22.11 -29.76
N LEU A 561 6.47 -21.79 -28.83
CA LEU A 561 6.66 -22.00 -27.39
C LEU A 561 6.85 -23.47 -27.01
N ILE A 562 6.14 -24.39 -27.67
CA ILE A 562 6.34 -25.84 -27.46
C ILE A 562 7.71 -26.27 -27.97
N GLY A 563 8.12 -25.81 -29.16
CA GLY A 563 9.47 -26.06 -29.69
C GLY A 563 10.58 -25.57 -28.75
N LEU A 564 10.43 -24.35 -28.23
CA LEU A 564 11.29 -23.76 -27.20
C LEU A 564 11.38 -24.64 -25.95
N ALA A 565 10.23 -25.08 -25.43
CA ALA A 565 10.17 -25.91 -24.22
C ALA A 565 10.81 -27.29 -24.42
N ILE A 566 10.64 -27.91 -25.61
CA ILE A 566 11.30 -29.19 -25.95
C ILE A 566 12.82 -28.98 -26.02
N ALA A 567 13.30 -27.94 -26.69
CA ALA A 567 14.73 -27.64 -26.80
C ALA A 567 15.36 -27.37 -25.43
N GLN A 568 14.70 -26.53 -24.61
CA GLN A 568 15.15 -26.21 -23.25
C GLN A 568 15.21 -27.46 -22.37
N LYS A 569 14.15 -28.28 -22.37
CA LYS A 569 14.11 -29.51 -21.58
C LYS A 569 15.24 -30.46 -22.00
N ARG A 570 15.38 -30.74 -23.30
CA ARG A 570 16.42 -31.65 -23.79
C ARG A 570 17.82 -31.20 -23.42
N PHE A 571 18.11 -29.92 -23.61
CA PHE A 571 19.42 -29.36 -23.29
C PHE A 571 19.72 -29.44 -21.79
N ASN A 572 18.74 -29.12 -20.95
CA ASN A 572 18.91 -29.14 -19.49
C ASN A 572 18.97 -30.55 -18.90
N ASP A 573 18.20 -31.50 -19.45
CA ASP A 573 18.19 -32.90 -19.00
C ASP A 573 19.50 -33.63 -19.37
N ALA A 574 20.15 -33.20 -20.46
CA ALA A 574 21.45 -33.74 -20.89
C ALA A 574 22.64 -33.13 -20.12
N ALA A 575 22.43 -32.05 -19.36
CA ALA A 575 23.49 -31.34 -18.66
C ALA A 575 23.84 -32.01 -17.33
N GLU A 576 25.07 -32.51 -17.20
CA GLU A 576 25.59 -33.17 -16.00
C GLU A 576 26.53 -32.24 -15.21
N GLY A 577 26.63 -32.42 -13.88
CA GLY A 577 27.60 -31.68 -13.06
C GLY A 577 27.49 -30.15 -13.16
N ASP A 578 28.53 -29.51 -13.70
CA ASP A 578 28.67 -28.06 -13.91
C ASP A 578 28.48 -27.63 -15.38
N ASP A 579 27.87 -28.50 -16.19
CA ASP A 579 27.44 -28.18 -17.54
C ASP A 579 26.49 -26.97 -17.56
N LEU A 580 26.61 -26.18 -18.62
CA LEU A 580 25.78 -25.01 -18.82
C LEU A 580 24.30 -25.42 -18.97
N ARG A 581 23.41 -24.73 -18.26
CA ARG A 581 21.95 -24.85 -18.44
C ARG A 581 21.37 -23.70 -19.23
N LEU A 582 20.17 -23.88 -19.75
CA LEU A 582 19.44 -22.92 -20.55
C LEU A 582 18.16 -22.45 -19.84
N ARG A 583 18.05 -21.14 -19.68
CA ARG A 583 16.85 -20.42 -19.25
C ARG A 583 16.21 -19.72 -20.45
N VAL A 584 14.88 -19.71 -20.52
CA VAL A 584 14.13 -19.07 -21.61
C VAL A 584 13.21 -18.00 -21.06
N LEU A 585 13.36 -16.75 -21.48
CA LEU A 585 12.42 -15.67 -21.17
C LEU A 585 11.47 -15.43 -22.32
N ILE A 586 10.21 -15.12 -22.02
CA ILE A 586 9.17 -14.85 -22.99
C ILE A 586 8.87 -13.34 -23.00
N ALA A 587 9.04 -12.72 -24.15
CA ALA A 587 8.82 -11.29 -24.37
C ALA A 587 7.65 -11.09 -25.33
N ASN A 588 6.49 -10.70 -24.78
CA ASN A 588 5.29 -10.47 -25.58
C ASN A 588 5.33 -9.10 -26.25
N ALA A 589 5.49 -9.09 -27.58
CA ALA A 589 5.49 -7.89 -28.43
C ALA A 589 4.09 -7.34 -28.77
N GLY A 590 3.03 -7.96 -28.26
CA GLY A 590 1.65 -7.67 -28.62
C GLY A 590 1.25 -8.29 -29.97
N ALA A 591 -0.04 -8.31 -30.24
CA ALA A 591 -0.63 -8.79 -31.48
C ALA A 591 -0.03 -8.04 -32.67
N LYS A 592 0.25 -8.79 -33.74
CA LYS A 592 0.89 -8.25 -34.95
C LYS A 592 2.20 -7.50 -34.66
N PHE A 593 2.92 -7.84 -33.59
CA PHE A 593 4.16 -7.18 -33.18
C PHE A 593 4.04 -5.66 -32.97
N ARG A 594 2.82 -5.15 -32.71
CA ARG A 594 2.51 -3.72 -32.61
C ARG A 594 3.41 -2.98 -31.62
N TYR A 595 3.86 -3.66 -30.58
CA TYR A 595 4.70 -3.11 -29.52
C TYR A 595 6.12 -3.68 -29.49
N ALA A 596 6.58 -4.32 -30.57
CA ALA A 596 7.90 -4.94 -30.66
C ALA A 596 9.04 -3.97 -30.29
N VAL A 597 9.00 -2.73 -30.77
CA VAL A 597 10.01 -1.70 -30.43
C VAL A 597 10.00 -1.36 -28.93
N HIS A 598 8.82 -1.35 -28.30
CA HIS A 598 8.72 -1.10 -26.86
C HIS A 598 9.39 -2.21 -26.05
N VAL A 599 9.10 -3.46 -26.41
CA VAL A 599 9.64 -4.65 -25.74
C VAL A 599 11.12 -4.84 -26.02
N ALA A 600 11.58 -4.56 -27.24
CA ALA A 600 13.00 -4.54 -27.59
C ALA A 600 13.80 -3.59 -26.68
N ARG A 601 13.25 -2.42 -26.31
CA ARG A 601 13.88 -1.53 -25.32
C ARG A 601 13.89 -2.13 -23.91
N GLN A 602 12.91 -2.94 -23.53
CA GLN A 602 12.92 -3.69 -22.27
C GLN A 602 14.00 -4.77 -22.29
N ILE A 603 14.08 -5.57 -23.36
CA ILE A 603 15.10 -6.60 -23.53
C ILE A 603 16.50 -6.00 -23.49
N ARG A 604 16.75 -4.90 -24.21
CA ARG A 604 18.04 -4.20 -24.16
C ARG A 604 18.43 -3.79 -22.74
N ARG A 605 17.50 -3.21 -21.97
CA ARG A 605 17.77 -2.81 -20.58
C ARG A 605 18.07 -4.04 -19.72
N LEU A 606 17.26 -5.08 -19.87
CA LEU A 606 17.44 -6.33 -19.13
C LEU A 606 18.79 -6.99 -19.44
N ALA A 607 19.21 -7.04 -20.71
CA ALA A 607 20.51 -7.61 -21.10
C ALA A 607 21.73 -6.79 -20.63
N LEU A 608 21.54 -5.50 -20.30
CA LEU A 608 22.60 -4.70 -19.67
C LEU A 608 22.73 -5.00 -18.17
N GLU A 609 21.62 -5.35 -17.51
CA GLU A 609 21.55 -5.68 -16.09
C GLU A 609 21.89 -7.16 -15.82
N ASP A 610 21.37 -8.07 -16.64
CA ASP A 610 21.55 -9.51 -16.57
C ASP A 610 22.44 -9.99 -17.73
N ARG A 611 23.71 -10.25 -17.40
CA ARG A 611 24.72 -10.73 -18.38
C ARG A 611 24.55 -12.19 -18.77
N SER A 612 23.63 -12.94 -18.14
CA SER A 612 23.28 -14.28 -18.62
C SER A 612 22.50 -14.23 -19.94
N ILE A 613 21.91 -13.09 -20.31
CA ILE A 613 21.19 -12.96 -21.58
C ILE A 613 22.19 -12.91 -22.73
N VAL A 614 22.24 -14.00 -23.50
CA VAL A 614 23.21 -14.18 -24.58
C VAL A 614 22.63 -13.97 -25.97
N ALA A 615 21.32 -14.12 -26.17
CA ALA A 615 20.69 -13.97 -27.48
C ALA A 615 19.17 -13.72 -27.39
N VAL A 616 18.60 -13.25 -28.49
CA VAL A 616 17.15 -13.10 -28.69
C VAL A 616 16.71 -13.95 -29.88
N THR A 617 15.63 -14.71 -29.74
CA THR A 617 15.05 -15.54 -30.81
C THR A 617 13.57 -15.19 -31.05
N GLY A 618 12.99 -15.68 -32.15
CA GLY A 618 11.59 -15.43 -32.52
C GLY A 618 11.50 -14.52 -33.74
N PHE A 619 10.86 -13.35 -33.59
CA PHE A 619 10.64 -12.40 -34.70
C PHE A 619 9.75 -12.94 -35.82
N GLU A 620 8.83 -13.83 -35.48
CA GLU A 620 8.01 -14.62 -36.40
C GLU A 620 7.42 -13.84 -37.59
N GLN A 621 6.85 -12.65 -37.35
CA GLN A 621 6.17 -11.89 -38.41
C GLN A 621 7.05 -10.75 -38.96
N SER A 622 7.22 -10.74 -40.28
CA SER A 622 7.91 -9.67 -41.01
C SER A 622 7.04 -8.42 -41.14
N ARG A 623 7.07 -7.59 -40.09
CA ARG A 623 6.37 -6.29 -40.02
C ARG A 623 7.35 -5.16 -39.82
N ARG A 624 6.93 -3.93 -40.14
CA ARG A 624 7.76 -2.72 -39.95
C ARG A 624 8.27 -2.60 -38.51
N GLN A 625 7.39 -2.82 -37.54
CA GLN A 625 7.71 -2.76 -36.11
C GLN A 625 8.70 -3.87 -35.69
N THR A 626 8.62 -5.06 -36.29
CA THR A 626 9.59 -6.15 -36.08
C THR A 626 10.95 -5.77 -36.64
N GLN A 627 11.01 -5.20 -37.85
CA GLN A 627 12.25 -4.72 -38.48
C GLN A 627 12.92 -3.64 -37.63
N GLU A 628 12.15 -2.68 -37.11
CA GLU A 628 12.65 -1.64 -36.20
C GLU A 628 13.16 -2.23 -34.87
N ALA A 629 12.48 -3.24 -34.33
CA ALA A 629 12.91 -3.95 -33.13
C ALA A 629 14.23 -4.70 -33.35
N ILE A 630 14.39 -5.39 -34.48
CA ILE A 630 15.63 -6.05 -34.90
C ILE A 630 16.77 -5.03 -34.99
N ARG A 631 16.56 -3.90 -35.68
CA ARG A 631 17.55 -2.81 -35.78
C ARG A 631 17.94 -2.25 -34.41
N LEU A 632 16.98 -2.13 -33.49
CA LEU A 632 17.23 -1.63 -32.13
C LEU A 632 18.06 -2.62 -31.30
N LEU A 633 17.73 -3.91 -31.35
CA LEU A 633 18.44 -4.95 -30.60
C LEU A 633 19.83 -5.20 -31.18
N ALA A 634 19.98 -5.17 -32.50
CA ALA A 634 21.28 -5.30 -33.16
C ALA A 634 22.28 -4.22 -32.73
N LYS A 635 21.81 -2.98 -32.49
CA LYS A 635 22.64 -1.89 -31.93
C LYS A 635 23.17 -2.19 -30.51
N SER A 636 22.63 -3.21 -29.85
CA SER A 636 23.03 -3.65 -28.51
C SER A 636 24.03 -4.82 -28.53
N ALA A 637 24.52 -5.20 -29.72
CA ALA A 637 25.41 -6.34 -29.95
C ALA A 637 24.87 -7.68 -29.42
N LEU A 638 23.54 -7.83 -29.39
CA LEU A 638 22.87 -9.08 -29.08
C LEU A 638 22.69 -9.89 -30.38
N PRO A 639 23.15 -11.15 -30.46
CA PRO A 639 22.78 -12.04 -31.55
C PRO A 639 21.27 -12.27 -31.56
N LEU A 640 20.68 -12.18 -32.75
CA LEU A 640 19.25 -12.30 -33.02
C LEU A 640 19.03 -13.46 -34.00
N VAL A 641 18.25 -14.45 -33.61
CA VAL A 641 17.91 -15.60 -34.48
C VAL A 641 16.44 -15.52 -34.87
N GLY A 642 16.17 -15.28 -36.15
CA GLY A 642 14.82 -15.23 -36.70
C GLY A 642 14.27 -16.62 -36.98
N THR A 643 13.06 -16.92 -36.52
CA THR A 643 12.39 -18.20 -36.77
C THR A 643 11.71 -18.22 -38.13
N ALA A 644 10.63 -17.46 -38.29
CA ALA A 644 9.75 -17.50 -39.47
C ALA A 644 9.85 -16.26 -40.39
N ASN A 645 10.66 -15.28 -40.03
CA ASN A 645 10.73 -14.02 -40.76
C ASN A 645 11.42 -14.17 -42.13
N SER A 646 10.63 -14.12 -43.20
CA SER A 646 11.07 -14.38 -44.58
C SER A 646 11.19 -13.13 -45.46
N TYR A 647 10.84 -11.93 -44.99
CA TYR A 647 10.93 -10.71 -45.83
C TYR A 647 12.37 -10.48 -46.30
N ASP A 648 12.60 -10.27 -47.59
CA ASP A 648 13.95 -10.25 -48.17
C ASP A 648 14.84 -9.18 -47.51
N GLY A 649 14.28 -8.00 -47.26
CA GLY A 649 14.97 -6.88 -46.62
C GLY A 649 15.09 -6.97 -45.08
N THR A 650 14.72 -8.09 -44.45
CA THR A 650 14.82 -8.19 -42.99
C THR A 650 16.25 -8.02 -42.51
N ALA A 651 16.40 -7.19 -41.46
CA ALA A 651 17.67 -6.74 -40.88
C ALA A 651 18.56 -5.88 -41.81
N LEU A 652 18.08 -5.44 -42.97
CA LEU A 652 18.75 -4.43 -43.78
C LEU A 652 18.84 -3.10 -42.99
N LEU A 653 20.03 -2.54 -42.92
CA LEU A 653 20.31 -1.26 -42.26
C LEU A 653 20.06 -0.08 -43.22
N ASP A 654 19.97 1.13 -42.67
CA ASP A 654 19.77 2.33 -43.48
C ASP A 654 21.07 2.73 -44.21
N GLY A 655 20.95 3.30 -45.42
CA GLY A 655 22.08 3.65 -46.28
C GLY A 655 22.78 2.42 -46.89
N ASP A 656 24.04 2.56 -47.29
CA ASP A 656 24.82 1.49 -47.95
C ASP A 656 25.46 0.49 -46.95
N ALA A 657 24.97 0.44 -45.71
CA ALA A 657 25.56 -0.36 -44.62
C ALA A 657 25.24 -1.87 -44.71
N GLY A 658 24.40 -2.27 -45.67
CA GLY A 658 24.01 -3.67 -45.89
C GLY A 658 23.19 -4.28 -44.75
N PHE A 659 23.19 -5.61 -44.66
CA PHE A 659 22.51 -6.34 -43.58
C PHE A 659 23.23 -6.17 -42.24
N SER A 660 22.45 -6.21 -41.15
CA SER A 660 22.98 -6.24 -39.78
C SER A 660 23.85 -7.47 -39.55
N PRO A 661 25.05 -7.33 -38.93
CA PRO A 661 25.87 -8.48 -38.59
C PRO A 661 25.21 -9.37 -37.51
N TYR A 662 24.29 -8.83 -36.70
CA TYR A 662 23.76 -9.53 -35.54
C TYR A 662 22.50 -10.37 -35.81
N TYR A 663 21.98 -10.38 -37.04
CA TYR A 663 20.75 -11.11 -37.36
C TYR A 663 21.05 -12.35 -38.19
N PHE A 664 20.55 -13.50 -37.74
CA PHE A 664 20.69 -14.83 -38.34
C PHE A 664 19.30 -15.35 -38.71
N ARG A 665 19.06 -15.62 -40.00
CA ARG A 665 17.73 -15.97 -40.52
C ARG A 665 17.61 -17.48 -40.74
N LEU A 666 16.65 -18.12 -40.08
CA LEU A 666 16.36 -19.55 -40.33
C LEU A 666 15.39 -19.79 -41.48
N ALA A 667 14.38 -18.92 -41.65
CA ALA A 667 13.43 -19.02 -42.75
C ALA A 667 14.09 -18.70 -44.10
N SER A 668 13.63 -19.35 -45.16
CA SER A 668 13.96 -18.98 -46.53
C SER A 668 13.42 -17.58 -46.85
N PRO A 669 14.15 -16.74 -47.60
CA PRO A 669 13.61 -15.48 -48.11
C PRO A 669 12.38 -15.70 -49.00
N ASN A 670 11.50 -14.72 -49.04
CA ASN A 670 10.31 -14.71 -49.88
C ASN A 670 10.66 -14.90 -51.35
N GLU A 671 11.71 -14.24 -51.84
CA GLU A 671 12.16 -14.38 -53.24
C GLU A 671 12.38 -15.86 -53.60
N ARG A 672 13.09 -16.60 -52.74
CA ARG A 672 13.37 -18.03 -52.94
C ARG A 672 12.09 -18.88 -52.91
N THR A 673 11.19 -18.65 -51.95
CA THR A 673 9.95 -19.44 -51.85
C THR A 673 9.01 -19.14 -53.03
N ALA A 674 8.90 -17.88 -53.43
CA ALA A 674 8.13 -17.45 -54.59
C ALA A 674 8.67 -18.03 -55.91
N GLU A 675 9.99 -18.09 -56.09
CA GLU A 675 10.63 -18.73 -57.24
C GLU A 675 10.28 -20.22 -57.35
N HIS A 676 10.28 -20.94 -56.23
CA HIS A 676 9.89 -22.35 -56.17
C HIS A 676 8.40 -22.52 -56.47
N ALA A 677 7.55 -21.68 -55.86
CA ALA A 677 6.12 -21.73 -56.07
C ALA A 677 5.76 -21.51 -57.55
N ALA A 678 6.33 -20.47 -58.14
CA ALA A 678 6.19 -20.13 -59.55
C ALA A 678 6.72 -21.24 -60.46
N TYR A 679 7.87 -21.83 -60.12
CA TYR A 679 8.45 -22.96 -60.86
C TYR A 679 7.51 -24.17 -60.84
N TRP A 680 7.04 -24.62 -59.68
CA TRP A 680 6.16 -25.78 -59.56
C TRP A 680 4.83 -25.58 -60.29
N ALA A 681 4.25 -24.39 -60.21
CA ALA A 681 3.04 -24.04 -60.97
C ALA A 681 3.25 -24.14 -62.50
N ARG A 682 4.38 -23.63 -63.02
CA ARG A 682 4.69 -23.70 -64.46
C ARG A 682 5.02 -25.10 -64.97
N HIS A 683 5.51 -25.99 -64.11
CA HIS A 683 5.96 -27.33 -64.50
C HIS A 683 4.90 -28.41 -64.24
N GLY A 684 3.77 -28.06 -63.60
CA GLY A 684 2.67 -28.97 -63.32
C GLY A 684 2.87 -29.83 -62.07
N ASP A 685 3.81 -29.45 -61.21
CA ASP A 685 3.99 -30.05 -59.88
C ASP A 685 2.82 -29.68 -58.93
N VAL A 686 2.11 -28.60 -59.23
CA VAL A 686 0.89 -28.16 -58.52
C VAL A 686 -0.33 -28.47 -59.39
N GLY A 687 -1.25 -29.31 -58.90
CA GLY A 687 -2.49 -29.66 -59.60
C GLY A 687 -2.34 -30.56 -60.84
N GLY A 688 -1.12 -31.05 -61.16
CA GLY A 688 -0.87 -32.02 -62.23
C GLY A 688 -0.90 -31.45 -63.66
N ARG A 689 -1.06 -30.14 -63.81
CA ARG A 689 -1.07 -29.44 -65.11
C ARG A 689 -0.32 -28.12 -65.00
N LYS A 690 0.23 -27.64 -66.12
CA LYS A 690 0.89 -26.33 -66.16
C LYS A 690 -0.13 -25.22 -65.93
N VAL A 691 0.22 -24.27 -65.07
CA VAL A 691 -0.55 -23.05 -64.81
C VAL A 691 -0.08 -21.95 -65.76
N ASP A 692 -1.01 -21.34 -66.50
CA ASP A 692 -0.70 -20.28 -67.47
C ASP A 692 -1.04 -18.87 -66.98
N ASP A 693 -2.05 -18.74 -66.10
CA ASP A 693 -2.45 -17.50 -65.45
C ASP A 693 -2.74 -17.71 -63.95
N ALA A 694 -2.43 -16.71 -63.13
CA ALA A 694 -2.66 -16.80 -61.69
C ALA A 694 -3.23 -15.48 -61.16
N VAL A 695 -4.13 -15.56 -60.19
CA VAL A 695 -4.54 -14.40 -59.39
C VAL A 695 -3.79 -14.41 -58.07
N VAL A 696 -3.08 -13.33 -57.78
CA VAL A 696 -2.29 -13.17 -56.55
C VAL A 696 -3.08 -12.34 -55.54
N ILE A 697 -3.53 -13.00 -54.47
CA ILE A 697 -4.25 -12.35 -53.36
C ILE A 697 -3.26 -12.06 -52.23
N TYR A 698 -3.16 -10.80 -51.81
CA TYR A 698 -2.18 -10.39 -50.78
C TYR A 698 -2.68 -9.23 -49.91
N ASP A 699 -2.13 -9.12 -48.70
CA ASP A 699 -2.42 -8.04 -47.75
C ASP A 699 -1.72 -6.75 -48.20
N GLY A 700 -2.53 -5.72 -48.41
CA GLY A 700 -2.12 -4.38 -48.82
C GLY A 700 -1.82 -3.43 -47.66
N ASP A 701 -1.79 -3.90 -46.41
CA ASP A 701 -1.32 -3.13 -45.25
C ASP A 701 0.14 -2.69 -45.44
N PRO A 702 0.45 -1.38 -45.41
CA PRO A 702 1.81 -0.89 -45.56
C PRO A 702 2.78 -1.34 -44.46
N ASP A 703 2.29 -1.78 -43.30
CA ASP A 703 3.09 -2.31 -42.20
C ASP A 703 3.36 -3.82 -42.30
N ASP A 704 2.66 -4.53 -43.18
CA ASP A 704 2.98 -5.90 -43.55
C ASP A 704 4.06 -5.91 -44.65
N LEU A 705 5.29 -6.27 -44.26
CA LEU A 705 6.42 -6.33 -45.20
C LEU A 705 6.45 -7.66 -45.94
N TYR A 706 5.94 -8.72 -45.31
CA TYR A 706 5.95 -10.07 -45.86
C TYR A 706 5.02 -10.21 -47.06
N SER A 707 3.72 -9.92 -46.88
CA SER A 707 2.69 -10.35 -47.84
C SER A 707 2.87 -9.70 -49.22
N ARG A 708 3.09 -8.38 -49.22
CA ARG A 708 3.35 -7.61 -50.45
C ARG A 708 4.66 -8.00 -51.14
N ASN A 709 5.73 -8.26 -50.38
CA ASN A 709 7.01 -8.69 -50.97
C ASN A 709 6.88 -10.06 -51.62
N LEU A 710 6.31 -11.03 -50.89
CA LEU A 710 6.07 -12.37 -51.43
C LEU A 710 5.21 -12.34 -52.71
N ALA A 711 4.15 -11.53 -52.72
CA ALA A 711 3.30 -11.36 -53.89
C ALA A 711 4.08 -10.78 -55.09
N ALA A 712 4.92 -9.78 -54.86
CA ALA A 712 5.74 -9.16 -55.89
C ALA A 712 6.83 -10.11 -56.43
N ASP A 713 7.44 -10.89 -55.55
CA ASP A 713 8.45 -11.88 -55.94
C ASP A 713 7.82 -13.00 -56.76
N PHE A 714 6.59 -13.42 -56.42
CA PHE A 714 5.86 -14.41 -57.21
C PHE A 714 5.48 -13.83 -58.59
N GLU A 715 4.98 -12.60 -58.65
CA GLU A 715 4.68 -11.92 -59.92
C GLU A 715 5.92 -11.86 -60.83
N LYS A 716 7.07 -11.48 -60.26
CA LYS A 716 8.37 -11.44 -60.93
C LYS A 716 8.80 -12.83 -61.41
N ALA A 717 8.66 -13.84 -60.55
CA ALA A 717 9.15 -15.19 -60.83
C ALA A 717 8.21 -16.00 -61.74
N PHE A 718 6.91 -15.71 -61.79
CA PHE A 718 5.89 -16.50 -62.48
C PHE A 718 6.00 -16.42 -64.01
N ARG A 719 5.30 -15.48 -64.63
CA ARG A 719 5.37 -15.18 -66.07
C ARG A 719 4.97 -13.72 -66.26
N PRO A 720 5.70 -12.94 -67.07
CA PRO A 720 5.39 -11.54 -67.29
C PRO A 720 3.93 -11.33 -67.73
N GLY A 721 3.18 -10.49 -67.01
CA GLY A 721 1.79 -10.13 -67.33
C GLY A 721 0.75 -11.24 -67.14
N LYS A 722 1.11 -12.36 -66.50
CA LYS A 722 0.20 -13.50 -66.26
C LYS A 722 -0.16 -13.72 -64.79
N ALA A 723 0.47 -12.99 -63.88
CA ALA A 723 0.07 -12.91 -62.48
C ALA A 723 -0.74 -11.62 -62.26
N LEU A 724 -2.02 -11.76 -61.92
CA LEU A 724 -2.93 -10.64 -61.70
C LEU A 724 -2.98 -10.28 -60.21
N MET A 725 -2.39 -9.15 -59.87
CA MET A 725 -2.28 -8.68 -58.48
C MET A 725 -3.60 -8.14 -57.94
N ARG A 726 -3.97 -8.58 -56.73
CA ARG A 726 -5.20 -8.18 -56.03
C ARG A 726 -4.94 -7.95 -54.53
N PRO A 727 -4.67 -6.70 -54.11
CA PRO A 727 -4.51 -6.37 -52.70
C PRO A 727 -5.85 -6.37 -51.95
N TYR A 728 -5.81 -6.68 -50.65
CA TYR A 728 -6.91 -6.42 -49.71
C TYR A 728 -6.40 -5.72 -48.45
N LYS A 729 -7.22 -4.88 -47.82
CA LYS A 729 -6.89 -4.26 -46.50
C LYS A 729 -7.81 -4.67 -45.37
N ASN A 730 -8.92 -5.31 -45.71
CA ASN A 730 -9.92 -5.74 -44.75
C ASN A 730 -10.69 -6.94 -45.32
N PRO A 731 -11.44 -7.69 -44.48
CA PRO A 731 -12.20 -8.86 -44.93
C PRO A 731 -13.22 -8.54 -46.03
N GLY A 732 -13.79 -7.34 -46.06
CA GLY A 732 -14.74 -6.94 -47.11
C GLY A 732 -14.08 -6.83 -48.49
N GLU A 733 -12.90 -6.21 -48.56
CA GLU A 733 -12.07 -6.14 -49.76
C GLU A 733 -11.56 -7.51 -50.20
N LEU A 734 -11.12 -8.35 -49.26
CA LEU A 734 -10.73 -9.73 -49.55
C LEU A 734 -11.90 -10.49 -50.21
N ASN A 735 -13.07 -10.42 -49.60
CA ASN A 735 -14.27 -11.08 -50.12
C ASN A 735 -14.64 -10.57 -51.53
N LYS A 736 -14.45 -9.27 -51.80
CA LYS A 736 -14.69 -8.68 -53.12
C LYS A 736 -13.67 -9.20 -54.14
N ALA A 737 -12.37 -9.16 -53.80
CA ALA A 737 -11.28 -9.59 -54.68
C ALA A 737 -11.42 -11.06 -55.09
N VAL A 738 -11.78 -11.94 -54.15
CA VAL A 738 -12.01 -13.38 -54.43
C VAL A 738 -13.22 -13.58 -55.33
N ARG A 739 -14.34 -12.88 -55.07
CA ARG A 739 -15.55 -12.97 -55.93
C ARG A 739 -15.28 -12.54 -57.36
N GLU A 740 -14.60 -11.41 -57.54
CA GLU A 740 -14.24 -10.90 -58.87
C GLU A 740 -13.31 -11.88 -59.58
N ALA A 741 -12.28 -12.38 -58.91
CA ALA A 741 -11.36 -13.37 -59.48
C ALA A 741 -12.04 -14.70 -59.86
N CYS A 742 -13.04 -15.16 -59.09
CA CYS A 742 -13.81 -16.35 -59.45
C CYS A 742 -14.62 -16.20 -60.75
N GLN A 743 -14.96 -14.97 -61.17
CA GLN A 743 -15.64 -14.72 -62.45
C GLN A 743 -14.70 -14.93 -63.64
N ASP A 744 -13.44 -14.56 -63.48
CA ASP A 744 -12.39 -14.68 -64.50
C ASP A 744 -11.85 -16.12 -64.65
N GLN A 745 -12.17 -17.01 -63.71
CA GLN A 745 -11.76 -18.42 -63.66
C GLN A 745 -10.26 -18.66 -63.90
N PRO A 746 -9.37 -18.12 -63.03
CA PRO A 746 -7.94 -18.30 -63.22
C PRO A 746 -7.51 -19.76 -63.09
N ASP A 747 -6.39 -20.12 -63.70
CA ASP A 747 -5.83 -21.47 -63.54
C ASP A 747 -5.44 -21.77 -62.08
N MET A 748 -5.03 -20.75 -61.34
CA MET A 748 -4.60 -20.87 -59.94
C MET A 748 -4.80 -19.56 -59.15
N PHE A 749 -5.12 -19.70 -57.87
CA PHE A 749 -4.98 -18.63 -56.88
C PHE A 749 -3.64 -18.78 -56.16
N TYR A 750 -2.80 -17.75 -56.19
CA TYR A 750 -1.64 -17.66 -55.30
C TYR A 750 -2.02 -16.80 -54.10
N TYR A 751 -2.15 -17.43 -52.93
CA TYR A 751 -2.49 -16.76 -51.69
C TYR A 751 -1.21 -16.38 -50.93
N ALA A 752 -0.88 -15.09 -50.97
CA ALA A 752 0.24 -14.49 -50.23
C ALA A 752 -0.22 -13.76 -48.96
N GLY A 753 -1.46 -13.95 -48.51
CA GLY A 753 -2.03 -13.33 -47.30
C GLY A 753 -1.62 -14.01 -45.98
N ARG A 754 -2.21 -13.57 -44.85
CA ARG A 754 -1.96 -14.18 -43.53
C ARG A 754 -2.92 -15.32 -43.22
N SER A 755 -2.54 -16.18 -42.27
CA SER A 755 -3.40 -17.27 -41.76
C SER A 755 -4.72 -16.76 -41.19
N ASP A 756 -4.70 -15.56 -40.61
CA ASP A 756 -5.80 -14.94 -39.89
C ASP A 756 -7.01 -14.66 -40.81
N GLU A 757 -6.76 -14.35 -42.09
CA GLU A 757 -7.80 -14.10 -43.09
C GLU A 757 -8.08 -15.30 -44.00
N PHE A 758 -7.30 -16.38 -43.90
CA PHE A 758 -7.40 -17.51 -44.82
C PHE A 758 -8.76 -18.22 -44.74
N ARG A 759 -9.37 -18.30 -43.55
CA ARG A 759 -10.74 -18.80 -43.39
C ARG A 759 -11.75 -18.01 -44.22
N SER A 760 -11.64 -16.67 -44.22
CA SER A 760 -12.50 -15.80 -45.01
C SER A 760 -12.25 -15.98 -46.51
N PHE A 761 -10.98 -16.11 -46.92
CA PHE A 761 -10.60 -16.43 -48.29
C PHE A 761 -11.26 -17.73 -48.76
N VAL A 762 -11.07 -18.83 -48.02
CA VAL A 762 -11.63 -20.15 -48.37
C VAL A 762 -13.16 -20.12 -48.39
N ASN A 763 -13.82 -19.53 -47.40
CA ASN A 763 -15.29 -19.48 -47.37
C ASN A 763 -15.87 -18.77 -48.60
N VAL A 764 -15.25 -17.67 -49.05
CA VAL A 764 -15.72 -16.97 -50.26
C VAL A 764 -15.36 -17.74 -51.52
N LEU A 765 -14.17 -18.34 -51.56
CA LEU A 765 -13.71 -19.19 -52.65
C LEU A 765 -14.70 -20.34 -52.89
N GLU A 766 -15.08 -21.07 -51.84
CA GLU A 766 -16.04 -22.19 -51.88
C GLU A 766 -17.43 -21.76 -52.39
N LEU A 767 -17.88 -20.55 -52.02
CA LEU A 767 -19.21 -20.06 -52.36
C LEU A 767 -19.30 -19.41 -53.75
N SER A 768 -18.19 -18.88 -54.26
CA SER A 768 -18.20 -17.98 -55.43
C SER A 768 -17.60 -18.61 -56.69
N CYS A 769 -16.68 -19.57 -56.55
CA CYS A 769 -16.03 -20.18 -57.69
C CYS A 769 -16.87 -21.34 -58.26
N PRO A 770 -17.19 -21.35 -59.57
CA PRO A 770 -18.09 -22.36 -60.17
C PRO A 770 -17.42 -23.73 -60.37
N LYS A 771 -16.09 -23.79 -60.32
CA LYS A 771 -15.26 -25.00 -60.42
C LYS A 771 -14.38 -25.10 -59.18
N ARG A 772 -13.96 -26.32 -58.85
CA ARG A 772 -12.96 -26.61 -57.82
C ARG A 772 -11.67 -25.84 -58.12
N PRO A 773 -11.33 -24.78 -57.36
CA PRO A 773 -10.18 -23.94 -57.65
C PRO A 773 -8.88 -24.57 -57.14
N LEU A 774 -7.78 -24.30 -57.84
CA LEU A 774 -6.43 -24.63 -57.40
C LEU A 774 -5.86 -23.47 -56.60
N VAL A 775 -5.44 -23.73 -55.37
CA VAL A 775 -4.86 -22.74 -54.45
C VAL A 775 -3.44 -23.16 -54.12
N MET A 776 -2.51 -22.26 -54.41
CA MET A 776 -1.15 -22.35 -53.90
C MET A 776 -0.94 -21.25 -52.86
N ALA A 777 -0.41 -21.60 -51.70
CA ALA A 777 -0.14 -20.67 -50.63
C ALA A 777 1.26 -20.86 -50.06
N ASP A 778 1.67 -19.96 -49.18
CA ASP A 778 3.00 -20.00 -48.57
C ASP A 778 3.00 -20.65 -47.17
N ASP A 779 4.10 -20.51 -46.45
CA ASP A 779 4.36 -21.12 -45.15
C ASP A 779 3.35 -20.70 -44.07
N GLU A 780 2.84 -19.47 -44.17
CA GLU A 780 1.90 -18.92 -43.19
C GLU A 780 0.61 -19.74 -43.09
N ILE A 781 0.19 -20.41 -44.17
CA ILE A 781 -0.99 -21.27 -44.19
C ILE A 781 -0.80 -22.57 -43.42
N ALA A 782 0.44 -23.01 -43.17
CA ALA A 782 0.71 -24.17 -42.35
C ALA A 782 0.17 -24.02 -40.90
N LYS A 783 0.03 -22.77 -40.40
CA LYS A 783 -0.64 -22.49 -39.12
C LYS A 783 -2.12 -22.84 -39.17
N TYR A 784 -2.81 -22.34 -40.19
CA TYR A 784 -4.24 -22.60 -40.39
C TYR A 784 -4.50 -24.09 -40.62
N VAL A 785 -3.66 -24.74 -41.42
CA VAL A 785 -3.70 -26.18 -41.68
C VAL A 785 -3.55 -26.97 -40.38
N SER A 786 -2.70 -26.54 -39.43
CA SER A 786 -2.50 -27.27 -38.17
C SER A 786 -3.81 -27.48 -37.41
N ASP A 787 -4.70 -26.48 -37.40
CA ASP A 787 -6.00 -26.52 -36.74
C ASP A 787 -7.13 -27.07 -37.62
N ASN A 788 -7.01 -26.99 -38.96
CA ASN A 788 -8.14 -27.18 -39.88
C ASN A 788 -7.88 -28.22 -40.99
N ALA A 789 -6.78 -28.99 -40.97
CA ALA A 789 -6.45 -29.97 -42.01
C ALA A 789 -7.56 -31.00 -42.24
N ASP A 790 -8.16 -31.54 -41.16
CA ASP A 790 -9.26 -32.50 -41.22
C ASP A 790 -10.50 -31.89 -41.90
N GLU A 791 -10.79 -30.60 -41.67
CA GLU A 791 -11.90 -29.89 -42.32
C GLU A 791 -11.62 -29.67 -43.80
N ILE A 792 -10.41 -29.20 -44.14
CA ILE A 792 -9.98 -28.94 -45.52
C ILE A 792 -10.04 -30.22 -46.35
N GLY A 793 -9.42 -31.31 -45.87
CA GLY A 793 -9.39 -32.59 -46.57
C GLY A 793 -10.78 -33.19 -46.76
N ARG A 794 -11.63 -33.16 -45.73
CA ARG A 794 -12.98 -33.73 -45.80
C ARG A 794 -13.92 -32.95 -46.73
N LYS A 795 -13.82 -31.62 -46.76
CA LYS A 795 -14.67 -30.77 -47.62
C LYS A 795 -14.32 -30.96 -49.09
N ASP A 796 -13.04 -31.07 -49.41
CA ASP A 796 -12.53 -31.37 -50.75
C ASP A 796 -13.05 -30.40 -51.85
N THR A 797 -13.30 -29.15 -51.46
CA THR A 797 -13.93 -28.08 -52.26
C THR A 797 -12.94 -27.31 -53.14
N PHE A 798 -11.65 -27.37 -52.81
CA PHE A 798 -10.54 -26.74 -53.53
C PHE A 798 -9.25 -27.57 -53.34
N ASP A 799 -8.30 -27.45 -54.26
CA ASP A 799 -7.00 -28.11 -54.16
C ASP A 799 -6.00 -27.18 -53.46
N LEU A 800 -5.56 -27.55 -52.25
CA LEU A 800 -4.58 -26.77 -51.50
C LEU A 800 -3.17 -27.32 -51.65
N TYR A 801 -2.27 -26.47 -52.13
CA TYR A 801 -0.82 -26.65 -52.04
C TYR A 801 -0.23 -25.52 -51.21
N PHE A 802 0.75 -25.82 -50.37
CA PHE A 802 1.39 -24.82 -49.53
C PHE A 802 2.87 -25.16 -49.24
N THR A 803 3.63 -24.17 -48.78
CA THR A 803 5.08 -24.32 -48.58
C THR A 803 5.51 -24.22 -47.10
N PRO A 804 5.27 -25.26 -46.28
CA PRO A 804 5.62 -25.20 -44.86
C PRO A 804 7.14 -25.07 -44.64
N LEU A 805 7.56 -24.32 -43.61
CA LEU A 805 9.00 -24.16 -43.28
C LEU A 805 9.66 -25.47 -42.80
N ALA A 806 8.86 -26.40 -42.32
CA ALA A 806 9.25 -27.74 -41.87
C ALA A 806 8.04 -28.68 -41.92
N ALA A 807 8.25 -29.95 -42.25
CA ALA A 807 7.21 -30.97 -42.28
C ALA A 807 7.73 -32.30 -41.76
N ARG A 808 7.02 -32.92 -40.82
CA ARG A 808 7.35 -34.27 -40.32
C ARG A 808 7.30 -35.28 -41.45
N GLU A 809 6.37 -35.07 -42.37
CA GLU A 809 6.05 -35.90 -43.52
C GLU A 809 7.16 -35.88 -44.59
N ALA A 810 8.12 -34.96 -44.49
CA ALA A 810 9.34 -34.98 -45.30
C ALA A 810 10.38 -36.00 -44.79
N TRP A 811 10.28 -36.48 -43.54
CA TRP A 811 11.24 -37.43 -42.94
C TRP A 811 10.87 -38.88 -43.24
N THR A 812 10.71 -39.20 -44.53
CA THR A 812 10.40 -40.54 -45.03
C THR A 812 11.55 -41.09 -45.87
N TRP A 813 11.60 -42.41 -46.04
CA TRP A 813 12.63 -43.09 -46.85
C TRP A 813 12.81 -42.50 -48.26
N ARG A 814 11.73 -41.94 -48.84
CA ARG A 814 11.75 -41.24 -50.14
C ARG A 814 12.76 -40.10 -50.17
N TRP A 815 12.87 -39.34 -49.09
CA TRP A 815 13.67 -38.12 -49.03
C TRP A 815 14.99 -38.35 -48.29
N ILE A 816 14.96 -39.08 -47.17
CA ILE A 816 16.14 -39.24 -46.30
C ILE A 816 16.85 -40.60 -46.45
N GLY A 817 16.33 -41.50 -47.29
CA GLY A 817 16.89 -42.86 -47.43
C GLY A 817 16.83 -43.64 -46.11
N ASP A 818 17.94 -44.31 -45.77
CA ASP A 818 18.09 -45.10 -44.55
C ASP A 818 18.47 -44.27 -43.30
N GLN A 819 18.53 -42.94 -43.42
CA GLN A 819 18.83 -42.07 -42.28
C GLN A 819 17.68 -42.08 -41.26
N ALA A 820 18.02 -42.01 -39.98
CA ALA A 820 17.01 -41.91 -38.92
C ALA A 820 16.26 -40.56 -39.00
N PRO A 821 14.92 -40.56 -38.81
CA PRO A 821 14.15 -39.33 -38.69
C PRO A 821 14.63 -38.45 -37.54
N GLN A 822 14.38 -37.14 -37.62
CA GLN A 822 14.74 -36.22 -36.52
C GLN A 822 14.00 -36.56 -35.24
N THR A 823 14.76 -36.63 -34.15
CA THR A 823 14.24 -36.96 -32.82
C THR A 823 13.29 -35.90 -32.27
N PHE A 824 13.29 -34.67 -32.79
CA PHE A 824 12.30 -33.66 -32.41
C PHE A 824 10.86 -34.18 -32.62
N TYR A 825 10.61 -34.86 -33.74
CA TYR A 825 9.25 -35.29 -34.10
C TYR A 825 8.73 -36.44 -33.22
N SER A 826 9.61 -37.22 -32.58
CA SER A 826 9.20 -38.22 -31.58
C SER A 826 8.78 -37.59 -30.25
N ASP A 827 9.35 -36.43 -29.91
CA ASP A 827 9.05 -35.74 -28.65
C ASP A 827 7.85 -34.80 -28.78
N TYR A 828 7.50 -34.39 -30.00
CA TYR A 828 6.46 -33.41 -30.26
C TYR A 828 5.09 -33.82 -29.73
N ASP A 829 4.55 -34.99 -30.13
CA ASP A 829 3.21 -35.41 -29.72
C ASP A 829 3.06 -35.61 -28.19
N PRO A 830 4.03 -36.25 -27.48
CA PRO A 830 4.05 -36.25 -26.02
C PRO A 830 4.08 -34.84 -25.40
N ALA A 831 4.91 -33.95 -25.95
CA ALA A 831 5.06 -32.58 -25.46
C ALA A 831 3.78 -31.76 -25.64
N VAL A 832 3.11 -31.87 -26.79
CA VAL A 832 1.81 -31.26 -27.05
C VAL A 832 0.81 -31.71 -26.01
N ARG A 833 0.61 -33.03 -25.83
CA ARG A 833 -0.34 -33.57 -24.84
C ARG A 833 -0.10 -33.01 -23.42
N ALA A 834 1.16 -32.91 -23.00
CA ALA A 834 1.52 -32.39 -21.67
C ALA A 834 1.35 -30.87 -21.53
N MET A 835 1.44 -30.10 -22.63
CA MET A 835 1.43 -28.63 -22.64
C MET A 835 0.17 -28.02 -23.24
N THR A 836 -0.85 -28.82 -23.52
CA THR A 836 -2.18 -28.36 -23.95
C THR A 836 -3.32 -28.86 -23.07
N ASP A 837 -3.14 -29.96 -22.31
CA ASP A 837 -4.20 -30.58 -21.52
C ASP A 837 -3.79 -30.67 -20.04
N LYS A 838 -4.60 -30.06 -19.15
CA LYS A 838 -4.43 -30.21 -17.69
C LYS A 838 -5.57 -30.98 -17.02
N ASP A 839 -6.69 -31.26 -17.70
CA ASP A 839 -7.92 -31.67 -17.00
C ASP A 839 -8.80 -32.74 -17.67
N THR A 840 -8.48 -33.31 -18.85
CA THR A 840 -9.43 -34.26 -19.47
C THR A 840 -8.92 -35.60 -19.97
N GLY A 841 -7.61 -35.81 -20.13
CA GLY A 841 -7.07 -37.09 -20.60
C GLY A 841 -7.61 -37.49 -21.99
N ARG A 842 -8.02 -36.50 -22.79
CA ARG A 842 -8.50 -36.67 -24.18
C ARG A 842 -7.46 -36.08 -25.14
N ASP A 843 -7.51 -36.52 -26.39
CA ASP A 843 -6.75 -35.87 -27.46
C ASP A 843 -7.08 -34.37 -27.56
N VAL A 844 -6.11 -33.56 -27.98
CA VAL A 844 -6.26 -32.13 -28.21
C VAL A 844 -7.52 -31.86 -29.02
N ALA A 845 -8.41 -31.00 -28.50
CA ALA A 845 -9.68 -30.69 -29.15
C ALA A 845 -9.44 -30.26 -30.61
N PRO A 846 -10.28 -30.71 -31.57
CA PRO A 846 -10.21 -30.24 -32.95
C PRO A 846 -10.24 -28.70 -33.00
N GLY A 847 -9.31 -28.10 -33.75
CA GLY A 847 -9.14 -26.64 -33.81
C GLY A 847 -8.29 -26.01 -32.70
N GLN A 848 -7.56 -26.81 -31.90
CA GLN A 848 -6.60 -26.34 -30.89
C GLN A 848 -5.19 -26.95 -31.01
N ARG A 849 -4.84 -27.50 -32.18
CA ARG A 849 -3.55 -28.14 -32.43
C ARG A 849 -2.45 -27.09 -32.66
N PRO A 850 -1.36 -27.11 -31.86
CA PRO A 850 -0.22 -26.23 -32.08
C PRO A 850 0.43 -26.47 -33.44
N SER A 851 1.06 -25.44 -34.01
CA SER A 851 1.73 -25.56 -35.30
C SER A 851 3.07 -26.31 -35.19
N ILE A 852 3.11 -27.54 -35.71
CA ILE A 852 4.32 -28.37 -35.71
C ILE A 852 5.46 -27.75 -36.54
N THR A 853 5.11 -27.03 -37.61
CA THR A 853 6.10 -26.37 -38.47
C THR A 853 6.81 -25.24 -37.73
N ARG A 854 6.05 -24.41 -36.99
CA ARG A 854 6.60 -23.34 -36.16
C ARG A 854 7.39 -23.91 -34.98
N ALA A 855 6.92 -25.01 -34.39
CA ALA A 855 7.62 -25.70 -33.32
C ALA A 855 8.99 -26.24 -33.76
N ALA A 856 9.10 -26.84 -34.95
CA ALA A 856 10.36 -27.37 -35.47
C ALA A 856 11.41 -26.26 -35.68
N VAL A 857 11.01 -25.12 -36.25
CA VAL A 857 11.94 -24.00 -36.49
C VAL A 857 12.34 -23.30 -35.18
N ALA A 858 11.42 -23.15 -34.23
CA ALA A 858 11.74 -22.60 -32.90
C ALA A 858 12.63 -23.54 -32.08
N TYR A 859 12.41 -24.86 -32.16
CA TYR A 859 13.28 -25.87 -31.59
C TYR A 859 14.71 -25.71 -32.13
N ASP A 860 14.85 -25.65 -33.45
CA ASP A 860 16.15 -25.45 -34.12
C ASP A 860 16.86 -24.16 -33.67
N ALA A 861 16.14 -23.04 -33.59
CA ALA A 861 16.71 -21.77 -33.15
C ALA A 861 17.31 -21.86 -31.74
N VAL A 862 16.63 -22.55 -30.83
CA VAL A 862 17.02 -22.64 -29.42
C VAL A 862 18.10 -23.69 -29.24
N THR A 863 18.00 -24.84 -29.90
CA THR A 863 19.05 -25.85 -29.90
C THR A 863 20.34 -25.27 -30.46
N LEU A 864 20.29 -24.52 -31.57
CA LEU A 864 21.43 -23.80 -32.13
C LEU A 864 22.08 -22.88 -31.08
N LEU A 865 21.30 -21.99 -30.45
CA LEU A 865 21.80 -21.05 -29.46
C LEU A 865 22.38 -21.75 -28.23
N ALA A 866 21.72 -22.80 -27.74
CA ALA A 866 22.16 -23.56 -26.58
C ALA A 866 23.47 -24.32 -26.86
N THR A 867 23.58 -24.97 -28.03
CA THR A 867 24.78 -25.67 -28.46
C THR A 867 25.96 -24.70 -28.61
N VAL A 868 25.75 -23.53 -29.23
CA VAL A 868 26.79 -22.50 -29.33
C VAL A 868 27.22 -22.01 -27.96
N ALA A 869 26.28 -21.65 -27.10
CA ALA A 869 26.57 -21.16 -25.75
C ALA A 869 27.35 -22.20 -24.92
N SER A 870 26.98 -23.48 -25.03
CA SER A 870 27.69 -24.59 -24.38
C SER A 870 29.11 -24.75 -24.91
N LYS A 871 29.30 -24.69 -26.24
CA LYS A 871 30.61 -24.77 -26.86
C LYS A 871 31.52 -23.62 -26.39
N VAL A 872 31.00 -22.40 -26.39
CA VAL A 872 31.70 -21.21 -25.88
C VAL A 872 32.07 -21.39 -24.41
N TYR A 873 31.13 -21.83 -23.58
CA TYR A 873 31.35 -22.08 -22.15
C TYR A 873 32.52 -23.05 -21.92
N TRP A 874 32.57 -24.15 -22.67
CA TRP A 874 33.64 -25.14 -22.56
C TRP A 874 34.99 -24.67 -23.10
N GLN A 875 35.00 -23.94 -24.21
CA GLN A 875 36.23 -23.44 -24.83
C GLN A 875 36.87 -22.30 -24.04
N GLU A 876 36.06 -21.34 -23.57
CA GLU A 876 36.52 -20.17 -22.82
C GLU A 876 36.66 -20.45 -21.32
N LYS A 877 36.08 -21.55 -20.81
CA LYS A 877 35.97 -21.88 -19.37
C LYS A 877 35.37 -20.72 -18.55
N ALA A 878 34.42 -20.01 -19.15
CA ALA A 878 33.74 -18.85 -18.58
C ALA A 878 32.29 -18.81 -19.04
N LEU A 879 31.41 -18.14 -18.29
CA LEU A 879 30.01 -17.97 -18.69
C LEU A 879 29.94 -17.28 -20.06
N PRO A 880 29.13 -17.82 -21.00
CA PRO A 880 29.04 -17.26 -22.34
C PRO A 880 28.45 -15.85 -22.28
N SER A 881 29.02 -14.95 -23.08
CA SER A 881 28.51 -13.60 -23.26
C SER A 881 27.80 -13.48 -24.60
N ALA A 882 26.96 -12.47 -24.77
CA ALA A 882 26.36 -12.18 -26.08
C ALA A 882 27.41 -11.98 -27.20
N GLY A 883 28.55 -11.38 -26.86
CA GLY A 883 29.66 -11.17 -27.80
C GLY A 883 30.35 -12.46 -28.23
N SER A 884 30.59 -13.39 -27.29
CA SER A 884 31.23 -14.68 -27.61
C SER A 884 30.28 -15.62 -28.34
N VAL A 885 28.98 -15.62 -27.99
CA VAL A 885 27.95 -16.34 -28.77
C VAL A 885 27.83 -15.77 -30.19
N PHE A 886 27.87 -14.45 -30.36
CA PHE A 886 27.87 -13.81 -31.68
C PHE A 886 29.09 -14.24 -32.50
N ALA A 887 30.29 -14.16 -31.92
CA ALA A 887 31.52 -14.55 -32.60
C ALA A 887 31.47 -16.00 -33.09
N ALA A 888 30.96 -16.91 -32.26
CA ALA A 888 30.81 -18.32 -32.62
C ALA A 888 29.72 -18.58 -33.67
N LEU A 889 28.64 -17.78 -33.71
CA LEU A 889 27.62 -17.88 -34.77
C LEU A 889 28.12 -17.30 -36.11
N ASN A 890 29.01 -16.31 -36.07
CA ASN A 890 29.55 -15.64 -37.24
C ASN A 890 30.77 -16.36 -37.84
N ASP A 891 31.20 -17.48 -37.25
CA ASP A 891 32.32 -18.29 -37.73
C ASP A 891 31.85 -19.35 -38.75
N PRO A 892 32.22 -19.24 -40.05
CA PRO A 892 31.76 -20.15 -41.10
C PRO A 892 32.37 -21.55 -41.03
N ASP A 893 33.54 -21.71 -40.39
CA ASP A 893 34.33 -22.96 -40.43
C ASP A 893 33.80 -24.01 -39.43
N HIS A 894 32.80 -23.64 -38.62
CA HIS A 894 32.14 -24.51 -37.68
C HIS A 894 30.67 -24.68 -38.06
N ASP A 895 30.32 -25.78 -38.74
CA ASP A 895 28.92 -26.17 -38.95
C ASP A 895 28.20 -26.20 -37.59
N VAL A 896 27.42 -25.15 -37.30
CA VAL A 896 26.91 -24.89 -35.94
C VAL A 896 25.85 -25.93 -35.53
N LEU A 897 25.05 -26.38 -36.50
CA LEU A 897 24.11 -27.49 -36.31
C LEU A 897 23.84 -28.21 -37.64
N ARG A 898 24.49 -29.36 -37.84
CA ARG A 898 24.44 -30.08 -39.14
C ARG A 898 23.06 -30.60 -39.53
N ASN A 899 22.23 -30.96 -38.56
CA ASN A 899 20.90 -31.53 -38.82
C ASN A 899 19.89 -30.96 -37.82
N GLY A 900 19.05 -30.02 -38.26
CA GLY A 900 17.91 -29.51 -37.50
C GLY A 900 16.61 -30.24 -37.87
N ALA A 901 15.58 -30.04 -37.06
CA ALA A 901 14.21 -30.48 -37.31
C ALA A 901 13.64 -29.90 -38.62
N SER A 902 14.05 -28.68 -38.98
CA SER A 902 13.66 -27.98 -40.21
C SER A 902 14.69 -28.11 -41.35
N GLY A 903 15.65 -29.03 -41.24
CA GLY A 903 16.68 -29.30 -42.24
C GLY A 903 18.08 -28.89 -41.81
N VAL A 904 19.02 -28.88 -42.76
CA VAL A 904 20.43 -28.50 -42.50
C VAL A 904 20.51 -27.00 -42.19
N LEU A 905 21.25 -26.63 -41.13
CA LEU A 905 21.41 -25.24 -40.71
C LEU A 905 22.87 -24.81 -40.89
N ARG A 906 23.16 -24.19 -42.04
CA ARG A 906 24.47 -23.60 -42.34
C ARG A 906 24.29 -22.17 -42.79
N PHE A 907 24.75 -21.21 -42.01
CA PHE A 907 24.60 -19.80 -42.36
C PHE A 907 25.56 -19.39 -43.49
N SER A 908 25.04 -18.55 -44.38
CA SER A 908 25.81 -17.79 -45.35
C SER A 908 26.46 -16.57 -44.70
N SER A 909 27.26 -15.82 -45.46
CA SER A 909 27.91 -14.62 -44.95
C SER A 909 26.94 -13.48 -44.63
N ARG A 910 27.46 -12.42 -44.01
CA ARG A 910 26.69 -11.20 -43.75
C ARG A 910 26.12 -10.54 -45.01
N SER A 911 26.79 -10.64 -46.16
CA SER A 911 26.34 -9.94 -47.39
C SER A 911 24.96 -10.41 -47.86
N THR A 912 24.59 -11.64 -47.54
CA THR A 912 23.29 -12.25 -47.80
C THR A 912 22.37 -12.17 -46.59
N GLY A 913 22.77 -11.54 -45.49
CA GLY A 913 21.98 -11.42 -44.27
C GLY A 913 21.94 -12.70 -43.43
N HIS A 914 23.01 -13.50 -43.45
CA HIS A 914 23.12 -14.78 -42.73
C HIS A 914 21.92 -15.70 -42.95
N GLN A 915 21.51 -15.84 -44.22
CA GLN A 915 20.51 -16.82 -44.61
C GLN A 915 21.09 -18.23 -44.50
N VAL A 916 20.25 -19.22 -44.18
CA VAL A 916 20.66 -20.63 -44.25
C VAL A 916 20.85 -21.05 -45.71
N LEU A 917 22.05 -21.52 -46.05
CA LEU A 917 22.41 -22.07 -47.34
C LEU A 917 21.61 -23.35 -47.61
N ASP A 918 21.09 -23.48 -48.83
CA ASP A 918 20.28 -24.61 -49.27
C ASP A 918 19.12 -24.94 -48.32
N LYS A 919 18.54 -23.93 -47.64
CA LYS A 919 17.40 -24.12 -46.74
C LYS A 919 16.26 -24.84 -47.48
N PRO A 920 15.66 -25.91 -46.90
CA PRO A 920 14.59 -26.62 -47.56
C PRO A 920 13.40 -25.73 -47.91
N VAL A 921 12.92 -25.86 -49.15
CA VAL A 921 11.62 -25.35 -49.60
C VAL A 921 10.76 -26.57 -49.94
N LEU A 922 9.69 -26.74 -49.17
CA LEU A 922 8.83 -27.92 -49.23
C LEU A 922 7.58 -27.58 -50.03
N LEU A 923 7.11 -28.48 -50.90
CA LEU A 923 5.76 -28.42 -51.46
C LEU A 923 4.90 -29.46 -50.75
N ALA A 924 3.86 -29.01 -50.05
CA ALA A 924 2.93 -29.88 -49.34
C ALA A 924 1.50 -29.72 -49.86
N THR A 925 0.67 -30.74 -49.66
CA THR A 925 -0.77 -30.73 -49.92
C THR A 925 -1.52 -31.49 -48.84
N ILE A 926 -2.84 -31.36 -48.79
CA ILE A 926 -3.71 -32.04 -47.84
C ILE A 926 -4.48 -33.14 -48.57
N LYS A 927 -4.40 -34.36 -48.05
CA LYS A 927 -5.17 -35.50 -48.56
C LYS A 927 -6.62 -35.44 -48.06
N PRO A 928 -7.56 -36.16 -48.70
CA PRO A 928 -8.96 -36.20 -48.28
C PRO A 928 -9.18 -36.70 -46.83
N ASP A 929 -8.24 -37.46 -46.28
CA ASP A 929 -8.25 -37.94 -44.90
C ASP A 929 -7.70 -36.92 -43.88
N GLY A 930 -7.37 -35.70 -44.32
CA GLY A 930 -6.81 -34.64 -43.48
C GLY A 930 -5.29 -34.74 -43.27
N THR A 931 -4.63 -35.77 -43.78
CA THR A 931 -3.18 -35.91 -43.62
C THR A 931 -2.41 -35.01 -44.58
N THR A 932 -1.30 -34.44 -44.10
CA THR A 932 -0.39 -33.68 -44.97
C THR A 932 0.47 -34.63 -45.79
N GLU A 933 0.74 -34.29 -47.05
CA GLU A 933 1.65 -35.01 -47.92
C GLU A 933 2.68 -34.05 -48.51
N VAL A 934 3.98 -34.40 -48.39
CA VAL A 934 5.06 -33.64 -49.00
C VAL A 934 5.36 -34.17 -50.40
N LYS A 935 5.12 -33.33 -51.42
CA LYS A 935 5.29 -33.63 -52.84
C LYS A 935 6.71 -33.38 -53.34
N GLN A 936 7.33 -32.29 -52.90
CA GLN A 936 8.69 -31.89 -53.30
C GLN A 936 9.49 -31.38 -52.10
N VAL A 937 10.80 -31.64 -52.11
CA VAL A 937 11.78 -31.16 -51.12
C VAL A 937 12.98 -30.60 -51.86
N CYS A 938 12.99 -29.28 -52.10
CA CYS A 938 14.12 -28.57 -52.68
C CYS A 938 15.04 -28.04 -51.57
N GLY A 939 16.34 -27.93 -51.81
CA GLY A 939 17.33 -27.69 -50.74
C GLY A 939 17.71 -28.96 -49.96
N ARG A 940 18.31 -28.80 -48.77
CA ARG A 940 18.89 -29.90 -47.99
C ARG A 940 18.19 -30.12 -46.65
N LEU A 941 17.41 -31.19 -46.57
CA LEU A 941 16.80 -31.70 -45.34
C LEU A 941 17.83 -32.43 -44.46
N ILE A 942 18.78 -33.13 -45.09
CA ILE A 942 19.88 -33.84 -44.43
C ILE A 942 21.22 -33.47 -45.07
N ALA A 943 22.30 -33.57 -44.29
CA ALA A 943 23.65 -33.32 -44.81
C ALA A 943 24.11 -34.36 -45.85
N GLY A 944 23.55 -35.58 -45.79
CA GLY A 944 23.84 -36.68 -46.70
C GLY A 944 23.18 -36.58 -48.08
N ALA A 945 23.15 -37.71 -48.80
CA ALA A 945 22.44 -37.82 -50.06
C ALA A 945 20.92 -37.79 -49.84
N GLN A 946 20.21 -36.97 -50.62
CA GLN A 946 18.76 -36.79 -50.53
C GLN A 946 18.06 -37.29 -51.78
N GLY A 947 16.79 -37.70 -51.62
CA GLY A 947 15.90 -38.04 -52.74
C GLY A 947 15.76 -36.90 -53.76
N LYS A 948 15.52 -37.27 -55.03
CA LYS A 948 15.35 -36.31 -56.13
C LYS A 948 14.03 -35.54 -56.00
N ALA A 949 14.09 -34.22 -56.21
CA ALA A 949 12.93 -33.33 -56.28
C ALA A 949 12.91 -32.54 -57.60
N SER A 950 11.74 -32.03 -57.98
CA SER A 950 11.59 -31.04 -59.05
C SER A 950 11.91 -29.66 -58.49
N CYS A 951 13.03 -29.04 -58.87
CA CYS A 951 13.50 -27.77 -58.30
C CYS A 951 13.92 -26.76 -59.38
N PRO A 952 13.86 -25.43 -59.10
CA PRO A 952 14.36 -24.40 -60.00
C PRO A 952 15.84 -24.61 -60.38
N PRO A 953 16.28 -24.16 -61.58
CA PRO A 953 17.68 -24.22 -61.99
C PRO A 953 18.59 -23.46 -61.02
N GLY A 954 19.71 -24.08 -60.59
CA GLY A 954 20.65 -23.51 -59.62
C GLY A 954 20.45 -24.04 -58.21
N ASP A 955 19.27 -24.57 -57.90
CA ASP A 955 18.99 -25.20 -56.62
C ASP A 955 19.51 -26.66 -56.62
N GLY A 956 20.65 -26.89 -55.96
CA GLY A 956 21.26 -28.23 -55.80
C GLY A 956 22.49 -28.55 -56.66
N LYS A 957 23.18 -27.57 -57.28
CA LYS A 957 24.41 -27.84 -58.08
C LYS A 957 25.75 -27.49 -57.41
N ASP A 958 25.81 -26.77 -56.30
CA ASP A 958 27.09 -26.29 -55.74
C ASP A 958 27.62 -27.08 -54.53
N GLY A 959 27.23 -28.35 -54.41
CA GLY A 959 27.71 -29.24 -53.33
C GLY A 959 28.89 -30.14 -53.66
N ALA A 960 29.40 -30.15 -54.91
CA ALA A 960 30.34 -31.17 -55.38
C ALA A 960 31.70 -30.66 -55.87
N ALA A 961 32.05 -29.39 -55.72
CA ALA A 961 33.35 -28.87 -56.13
C ALA A 961 33.85 -27.73 -55.24
N ALA A 962 34.20 -28.06 -53.99
CA ALA A 962 35.19 -27.34 -53.20
C ALA A 962 35.71 -28.28 -52.10
N GLN A 963 36.57 -29.22 -52.49
CA GLN A 963 37.59 -29.80 -51.61
C GLN A 963 38.92 -29.15 -51.97
#